data_AF-A0A8H7GFA2-F1
#
_entry.id   AF-A0A8H7GFA2-F1
#
_cell.length_a   1.000
_cell.length_b   1.000
_cell.length_c   1.000
_cell.angle_alpha   90.00
_cell.angle_beta   90.00
_cell.angle_gamma   90.00
#
_symmetry.space_group_name_H-M   'P 1'
#
loop_
_entity.id
_entity.type
_entity.pdbx_description
1 polymer ?
#
loop_
_entity_poly.entity_id
_entity_poly.type
_entity_poly.pdbx_seq_one_letter_code
_entity_poly.pdbx_strand_id
1 'polypeptide(L)'
;MVANGKLAFTFHAMTNIYLDIFIGNRDENSKQQLEYDSTCALLAKNAKIYGLPTSPTELNEEQRLILADLGDKSNDLRFQPPTPLLAGRLEFELDPSPGLSKTTANFSSLCTGEKGACKNAPTKQLHYLNCPIHRIVKGFVAQGGDVTRGDGSGGESIYGGKFNDEKPGLKIKPRKGSLAMANSGKNSNTSQFFIVLTDDEKKNAKMLGKYVVFGQLKQGWEVLERLDSVGGGDDGRPSSEVWIGQCGKLHDMNLPPSSRDRPRKCMENLKTDHFFLMQALASRRKTDALFSWIQLFFLLAIADLADCSPGAFVTGANGFLGSHIIHQLLEKGYRVRGTARGAKVALAQEIFASYGDRFEVVAVNDIAKDDISAHLSGVNAVIHAAAALPSHYKSDIEVLVNGAVEGALNVIRQAEKVGVNRIIYTSSIVAVFNSSGTLTPEDWSTITIEQAIAGGAFPAYVKAKTEAERAVWKFSEEHKNVDLTVLNPPYLFGPFAPNFKIPKPDFAALSTNLHFLHFLQKEGRWYPGSFGGADVRDVAAIHVGALTSRPASEVGPKRLPIAAPYDFNWKEAVRFVREAHPELADRLVDPSTGPDFPYDKLPVDLKRVQEVTGFEVGSYKTWRDTALGAFEDVLKFEQQWVAQGNKVEIPDLADYGF
;
A
#
# COMPACT_ATOMS: atom_id res chain seq x y z
N MET A 1 62.85 12.01 4.26
CA MET A 1 62.03 11.81 5.48
C MET A 1 60.95 12.88 5.53
N VAL A 2 59.74 12.60 5.04
CA VAL A 2 58.53 13.33 5.41
C VAL A 2 57.41 12.30 5.49
N ALA A 3 56.78 12.22 6.66
CA ALA A 3 55.86 11.16 7.06
C ALA A 3 54.45 11.37 6.47
N ASN A 4 53.87 10.27 6.00
CA ASN A 4 52.46 10.16 5.61
C ASN A 4 51.56 10.11 6.86
N GLY A 5 50.80 11.18 7.11
CA GLY A 5 49.68 11.18 8.05
C GLY A 5 48.36 11.20 7.29
N LYS A 6 47.75 10.03 7.03
CA LYS A 6 46.33 9.95 6.66
C LYS A 6 45.50 9.84 7.95
N LEU A 7 44.84 10.92 8.33
CA LEU A 7 43.75 10.88 9.31
C LEU A 7 42.58 10.07 8.70
N ALA A 8 42.29 8.91 9.28
CA ALA A 8 41.06 8.17 8.98
C ALA A 8 39.93 8.74 9.86
N PHE A 9 39.05 9.54 9.28
CA PHE A 9 37.77 9.87 9.91
C PHE A 9 36.79 8.71 9.65
N THR A 10 36.64 7.81 10.63
CA THR A 10 35.53 6.85 10.67
C THR A 10 34.25 7.58 11.09
N PHE A 11 33.42 7.99 10.13
CA PHE A 11 32.03 8.34 10.37
C PHE A 11 31.29 7.08 10.87
N HIS A 12 30.94 7.04 12.15
CA HIS A 12 29.98 6.07 12.66
C HIS A 12 28.58 6.61 12.33
N ALA A 13 27.81 5.88 11.53
CA ALA A 13 26.46 6.27 11.18
C ALA A 13 25.59 6.36 12.45
N MET A 14 24.91 7.49 12.63
CA MET A 14 23.97 7.67 13.74
C MET A 14 22.76 6.78 13.51
N THR A 15 22.33 6.04 14.53
CA THR A 15 21.15 5.17 14.43
C THR A 15 19.98 5.85 15.13
N ASN A 16 19.02 6.34 14.34
CA ASN A 16 17.78 6.89 14.85
C ASN A 16 16.70 5.80 14.88
N ILE A 17 15.94 5.74 15.96
CA ILE A 17 14.83 4.79 16.14
C ILE A 17 13.58 5.55 16.55
N TYR A 18 12.40 4.97 16.30
CA TYR A 18 11.14 5.51 16.76
C TYR A 18 10.31 4.47 17.52
N LEU A 19 9.50 4.94 18.46
CA LEU A 19 8.47 4.19 19.19
C LEU A 19 7.16 4.97 19.15
N ASP A 20 6.11 4.41 18.56
CA ASP A 20 4.76 4.95 18.64
C ASP A 20 4.07 4.45 19.89
N ILE A 21 3.76 5.37 20.80
CA ILE A 21 3.18 5.08 22.10
C ILE A 21 1.67 5.15 21.99
N PHE A 22 1.00 4.10 22.44
CA PHE A 22 -0.45 4.03 22.52
C PHE A 22 -0.86 4.01 23.99
N ILE A 23 -1.94 4.72 24.32
CA ILE A 23 -2.48 4.87 25.67
C ILE A 23 -4.00 4.77 25.61
N GLY A 24 -4.60 3.86 26.39
CA GLY A 24 -6.05 3.77 26.53
C GLY A 24 -6.55 2.34 26.69
N ASN A 25 -7.86 2.14 26.71
CA ASN A 25 -8.48 0.82 26.81
C ASN A 25 -8.87 0.32 25.41
N ARG A 26 -8.26 -0.77 24.94
CA ARG A 26 -8.50 -1.32 23.60
C ARG A 26 -9.93 -1.79 23.40
N ASP A 27 -10.49 -2.50 24.38
CA ASP A 27 -11.82 -3.09 24.29
C ASP A 27 -12.89 -1.99 24.32
N GLU A 28 -12.73 -1.02 25.22
CA GLU A 28 -13.63 0.12 25.30
C GLU A 28 -13.56 0.99 24.04
N ASN A 29 -12.36 1.27 23.52
CA ASN A 29 -12.20 2.01 22.28
C ASN A 29 -12.82 1.29 21.08
N SER A 30 -12.66 -0.03 21.01
CA SER A 30 -13.29 -0.87 19.98
C SER A 30 -14.83 -0.83 20.08
N LYS A 31 -15.38 -0.91 21.30
CA LYS A 31 -16.82 -0.76 21.54
C LYS A 31 -17.31 0.62 21.08
N GLN A 32 -16.63 1.69 21.52
CA GLN A 32 -16.99 3.06 21.15
C GLN A 32 -16.88 3.31 19.64
N GLN A 33 -15.91 2.69 18.96
CA GLN A 33 -15.79 2.76 17.51
C GLN A 33 -16.99 2.10 16.83
N LEU A 34 -17.38 0.89 17.27
CA LEU A 34 -18.57 0.20 16.75
C LEU A 34 -19.86 1.01 16.97
N GLU A 35 -20.02 1.62 18.13
CA GLU A 35 -21.15 2.53 18.43
C GLU A 35 -21.15 3.75 17.50
N TYR A 36 -19.99 4.36 17.28
CA TYR A 36 -19.86 5.52 16.40
C TYR A 36 -20.14 5.16 14.94
N ASP A 37 -19.61 4.04 14.47
CA ASP A 37 -19.82 3.54 13.10
C ASP A 37 -21.29 3.18 12.87
N SER A 38 -21.96 2.62 13.88
CA SER A 38 -23.39 2.34 13.85
C SER A 38 -24.22 3.63 13.74
N THR A 39 -23.85 4.68 14.48
CA THR A 39 -24.48 6.01 14.36
C THR A 39 -24.25 6.60 12.97
N CYS A 40 -23.03 6.52 12.43
CA CYS A 40 -22.71 6.99 11.08
C CYS A 40 -23.55 6.27 10.02
N ALA A 41 -23.68 4.95 10.12
CA ALA A 41 -24.48 4.15 9.18
C ALA A 41 -25.98 4.51 9.25
N LEU A 42 -26.51 4.67 10.47
CA LEU A 42 -27.90 5.08 10.69
C LEU A 42 -28.15 6.49 10.16
N LEU A 43 -27.21 7.42 10.39
CA LEU A 43 -27.28 8.79 9.88
C LEU A 43 -27.25 8.81 8.35
N ALA A 44 -26.32 8.08 7.73
CA ALA A 44 -26.21 8.02 6.27
C ALA A 44 -27.51 7.53 5.60
N LYS A 45 -28.22 6.59 6.23
CA LYS A 45 -29.51 6.08 5.72
C LYS A 45 -30.65 7.11 5.80
N ASN A 46 -30.63 7.97 6.81
CA ASN A 46 -31.77 8.83 7.16
C ASN A 46 -31.54 10.32 6.87
N ALA A 47 -30.29 10.75 6.71
CA ALA A 47 -29.91 12.16 6.59
C ALA A 47 -30.66 12.89 5.48
N LYS A 48 -30.77 12.27 4.29
CA LYS A 48 -31.51 12.86 3.17
C LYS A 48 -33.03 12.90 3.39
N ILE A 49 -33.58 11.93 4.12
CA ILE A 49 -35.03 11.80 4.35
C ILE A 49 -35.51 12.87 5.34
N TYR A 50 -34.72 13.12 6.39
CA TYR A 50 -35.09 14.02 7.49
C TYR A 50 -34.32 15.35 7.46
N GLY A 51 -33.52 15.62 6.41
CA GLY A 51 -32.72 16.83 6.30
C GLY A 51 -31.65 16.97 7.39
N LEU A 52 -31.06 15.85 7.82
CA LEU A 52 -30.02 15.84 8.85
C LEU A 52 -28.63 16.10 8.24
N PRO A 53 -27.70 16.71 9.00
CA PRO A 53 -26.27 16.75 8.69
C PRO A 53 -25.69 15.37 8.35
N THR A 54 -24.57 15.33 7.61
CA THR A 54 -23.93 14.08 7.19
C THR A 54 -22.93 13.53 8.21
N SER A 55 -22.57 14.32 9.24
CA SER A 55 -21.69 13.90 10.32
C SER A 55 -22.44 13.82 11.65
N PRO A 56 -22.27 12.76 12.46
CA PRO A 56 -22.87 12.69 13.80
C PRO A 56 -22.47 13.85 14.72
N THR A 57 -21.28 14.41 14.53
CA THR A 57 -20.75 15.53 15.34
C THR A 57 -21.48 16.85 15.08
N GLU A 58 -22.11 16.98 13.92
CA GLU A 58 -22.81 18.19 13.46
C GLU A 58 -24.30 18.20 13.84
N LEU A 59 -24.82 17.07 14.32
CA LEU A 59 -26.22 16.96 14.76
C LEU A 59 -26.45 17.82 16.00
N ASN A 60 -27.48 18.66 15.94
CA ASN A 60 -28.02 19.32 17.11
C ASN A 60 -28.83 18.34 17.98
N GLU A 61 -29.29 18.77 19.16
CA GLU A 61 -29.97 17.91 20.12
C GLU A 61 -31.27 17.30 19.58
N GLU A 62 -32.10 18.08 18.88
CA GLU A 62 -33.34 17.61 18.25
C GLU A 62 -33.06 16.56 17.18
N GLN A 63 -32.04 16.78 16.34
CA GLN A 63 -31.65 15.85 15.29
C GLN A 63 -31.06 14.54 15.83
N ARG A 64 -30.39 14.59 16.99
CA ARG A 64 -29.92 13.38 17.69
C ARG A 64 -31.10 12.57 18.21
N LEU A 65 -32.14 13.22 18.72
CA LEU A 65 -33.37 12.54 19.17
C LEU A 65 -34.11 11.88 18.00
N ILE A 66 -34.22 12.57 16.86
CA ILE A 66 -34.78 11.98 15.63
C ILE A 66 -33.98 10.74 15.23
N LEU A 67 -32.66 10.82 15.24
CA LEU A 67 -31.83 9.67 14.88
C LEU A 67 -31.94 8.52 15.89
N ALA A 68 -32.09 8.84 17.19
CA ALA A 68 -32.31 7.85 18.24
C ALA A 68 -33.65 7.11 18.09
N ASP A 69 -34.72 7.80 17.72
CA ASP A 69 -36.03 7.19 17.44
C ASP A 69 -36.03 6.31 16.19
N LEU A 70 -35.14 6.58 15.23
CA LEU A 70 -34.95 5.78 14.01
C LEU A 70 -34.04 4.56 14.22
N GLY A 71 -33.27 4.55 15.31
CA GLY A 71 -32.34 3.49 15.66
C GLY A 71 -33.00 2.32 16.38
N ASP A 72 -32.32 1.18 16.41
CA ASP A 72 -32.73 0.08 17.29
C ASP A 72 -32.44 0.46 18.74
N LYS A 73 -33.42 0.29 19.63
CA LYS A 73 -33.31 0.64 21.06
C LYS A 73 -32.26 -0.20 21.80
N SER A 74 -31.74 -1.26 21.19
CA SER A 74 -30.65 -2.07 21.73
C SER A 74 -29.25 -1.51 21.48
N ASN A 75 -29.08 -0.52 20.59
CA ASN A 75 -27.78 0.01 20.21
C ASN A 75 -27.51 1.37 20.87
N ASP A 76 -26.42 1.46 21.62
CA ASP A 76 -25.94 2.73 22.16
C ASP A 76 -25.44 3.62 21.01
N LEU A 77 -26.10 4.76 20.78
CA LEU A 77 -25.67 5.73 19.77
C LEU A 77 -24.57 6.62 20.31
N ARG A 78 -23.48 6.70 19.55
CA ARG A 78 -22.35 7.60 19.83
C ARG A 78 -22.20 8.65 18.74
N PHE A 79 -22.17 9.92 19.13
CA PHE A 79 -22.12 11.07 18.21
C PHE A 79 -20.75 11.74 18.09
N GLN A 80 -19.79 11.31 18.90
CA GLN A 80 -18.41 11.80 18.87
C GLN A 80 -17.48 10.63 18.56
N PRO A 81 -16.49 10.78 17.67
CA PRO A 81 -15.54 9.71 17.41
C PRO A 81 -14.83 9.32 18.71
N PRO A 82 -14.47 8.04 18.89
CA PRO A 82 -13.66 7.64 20.04
C PRO A 82 -12.31 8.36 20.01
N THR A 83 -11.74 8.62 21.19
CA THR A 83 -10.43 9.24 21.29
C THR A 83 -9.37 8.30 20.68
N PRO A 84 -8.51 8.76 19.75
CA PRO A 84 -7.46 7.93 19.18
C PRO A 84 -6.53 7.37 20.27
N LEU A 85 -6.22 6.08 20.19
CA LEU A 85 -5.32 5.41 21.15
C LEU A 85 -3.85 5.81 20.95
N LEU A 86 -3.46 6.27 19.76
CA LEU A 86 -2.11 6.75 19.49
C LEU A 86 -1.86 8.04 20.28
N ALA A 87 -0.96 7.96 21.27
CA ALA A 87 -0.51 9.11 22.04
C ALA A 87 0.51 9.95 21.27
N GLY A 88 1.26 9.33 20.37
CA GLY A 88 2.22 9.96 19.46
C GLY A 88 3.52 9.18 19.36
N ARG A 89 4.52 9.76 18.67
CA ARG A 89 5.82 9.14 18.39
C ARG A 89 6.93 9.69 19.27
N LEU A 90 7.75 8.80 19.82
CA LEU A 90 9.03 9.12 20.45
C LEU A 90 10.16 8.77 19.48
N GLU A 91 11.04 9.70 19.16
CA GLU A 91 12.22 9.45 18.33
C GLU A 91 13.49 9.56 19.15
N PHE A 92 14.34 8.54 19.10
CA PHE A 92 15.59 8.50 19.84
C PHE A 92 16.78 8.35 18.90
N GLU A 93 17.88 9.00 19.27
CA GLU A 93 19.20 8.74 18.70
C GLU A 93 19.96 7.82 19.65
N LEU A 94 20.45 6.70 19.10
CA LEU A 94 21.28 5.75 19.84
C LEU A 94 22.76 6.18 19.81
N ASP A 95 23.47 5.97 20.91
CA ASP A 95 24.88 6.32 21.04
C ASP A 95 25.73 5.42 20.11
N PRO A 96 26.42 5.98 19.11
CA PRO A 96 27.17 5.20 18.12
C PRO A 96 28.52 4.68 18.65
N SER A 97 28.88 4.98 19.91
CA SER A 97 30.16 4.60 20.50
C SER A 97 30.38 3.08 20.42
N PRO A 98 31.55 2.60 19.94
CA PRO A 98 31.83 1.17 19.81
C PRO A 98 31.62 0.36 21.09
N GLY A 99 31.87 1.00 22.24
CA GLY A 99 31.69 0.40 23.55
C GLY A 99 30.25 0.31 24.03
N LEU A 100 29.26 0.67 23.21
CA LEU A 100 27.82 0.48 23.43
C LEU A 100 27.15 -0.39 22.33
N SER A 101 27.96 -0.99 21.45
CA SER A 101 27.48 -1.68 20.25
C SER A 101 26.56 -2.86 20.55
N LYS A 102 26.74 -3.58 21.67
CA LYS A 102 25.83 -4.68 22.02
C LYS A 102 24.48 -4.16 22.49
N THR A 103 24.49 -3.13 23.32
CA THR A 103 23.28 -2.53 23.87
C THR A 103 22.45 -1.89 22.76
N THR A 104 23.07 -1.10 21.89
CA THR A 104 22.36 -0.43 20.79
C THR A 104 21.91 -1.42 19.72
N ALA A 105 22.71 -2.45 19.39
CA ALA A 105 22.26 -3.51 18.48
C ALA A 105 21.07 -4.28 19.05
N ASN A 106 21.11 -4.66 20.34
CA ASN A 106 19.99 -5.33 21.00
C ASN A 106 18.70 -4.51 20.90
N PHE A 107 18.75 -3.25 21.33
CA PHE A 107 17.58 -2.39 21.31
C PHE A 107 17.08 -2.11 19.88
N SER A 108 17.99 -1.84 18.95
CA SER A 108 17.65 -1.51 17.57
C SER A 108 17.06 -2.71 16.81
N SER A 109 17.61 -3.92 17.00
CA SER A 109 17.04 -5.14 16.42
C SER A 109 15.67 -5.50 17.02
N LEU A 110 15.45 -5.23 18.32
CA LEU A 110 14.13 -5.39 18.94
C LEU A 110 13.12 -4.34 18.47
N CYS A 111 13.55 -3.18 17.99
CA CYS A 111 12.67 -2.22 17.33
C CYS A 111 12.27 -2.64 15.92
N THR A 112 13.10 -3.41 15.21
CA THR A 112 12.81 -3.86 13.84
C THR A 112 12.20 -5.26 13.76
N GLY A 113 12.35 -6.09 14.79
CA GLY A 113 11.93 -7.49 14.76
C GLY A 113 12.83 -8.41 13.93
N GLU A 114 13.98 -7.91 13.43
CA GLU A 114 14.86 -8.61 12.46
C GLU A 114 15.53 -9.90 12.98
N LYS A 115 15.27 -10.29 14.24
CA LYS A 115 15.83 -11.48 14.90
C LYS A 115 14.84 -12.62 15.07
N GLY A 116 13.60 -12.44 14.60
CA GLY A 116 12.57 -13.48 14.61
C GLY A 116 12.16 -13.89 16.03
N ALA A 117 11.91 -15.19 16.24
CA ALA A 117 11.35 -15.70 17.48
C ALA A 117 12.34 -15.71 18.66
N CYS A 118 11.82 -15.56 19.89
CA CYS A 118 12.59 -15.75 21.11
C CYS A 118 13.03 -17.22 21.24
N LYS A 119 14.29 -17.44 21.62
CA LYS A 119 14.86 -18.77 21.84
C LYS A 119 14.24 -19.49 23.03
N ASN A 120 13.99 -18.79 24.13
CA ASN A 120 13.43 -19.37 25.36
C ASN A 120 11.91 -19.21 25.47
N ALA A 121 11.28 -18.52 24.50
CA ALA A 121 9.83 -18.39 24.36
C ALA A 121 9.43 -18.46 22.88
N PRO A 122 9.50 -19.63 22.21
CA PRO A 122 9.38 -19.75 20.75
C PRO A 122 8.07 -19.21 20.14
N THR A 123 7.02 -19.07 20.94
CA THR A 123 5.73 -18.49 20.53
C THR A 123 5.71 -16.96 20.58
N LYS A 124 6.81 -16.31 20.99
CA LYS A 124 6.96 -14.86 21.14
C LYS A 124 8.06 -14.37 20.21
N GLN A 125 7.91 -13.17 19.68
CA GLN A 125 8.88 -12.55 18.77
C GLN A 125 9.86 -11.65 19.54
N LEU A 126 11.11 -11.58 19.09
CA LEU A 126 12.09 -10.59 19.53
C LEU A 126 11.75 -9.22 18.90
N HIS A 127 10.62 -8.65 19.32
CA HIS A 127 10.07 -7.42 18.76
C HIS A 127 9.32 -6.61 19.83
N TYR A 128 9.53 -5.29 19.87
CA TYR A 128 8.79 -4.38 20.75
C TYR A 128 7.37 -4.06 20.26
N LEU A 129 6.99 -4.46 19.04
CA LEU A 129 5.62 -4.27 18.54
C LEU A 129 4.62 -4.93 19.49
N ASN A 130 3.63 -4.16 19.92
CA ASN A 130 2.61 -4.50 20.92
C ASN A 130 3.16 -4.80 22.33
N CYS A 131 4.45 -4.50 22.60
CA CYS A 131 5.03 -4.70 23.92
C CYS A 131 4.49 -3.65 24.91
N PRO A 132 4.02 -4.06 26.10
CA PRO A 132 3.58 -3.13 27.13
C PRO A 132 4.71 -2.26 27.70
N ILE A 133 4.38 -1.01 28.00
CA ILE A 133 5.11 -0.19 28.98
C ILE A 133 4.47 -0.51 30.34
N HIS A 134 4.90 -1.63 30.93
CA HIS A 134 4.24 -2.25 32.07
C HIS A 134 4.42 -1.48 33.39
N ARG A 135 5.39 -0.57 33.46
CA ARG A 135 5.67 0.21 34.67
C ARG A 135 6.06 1.65 34.37
N ILE A 136 5.34 2.62 34.92
CA ILE A 136 5.61 4.05 34.82
C ILE A 136 5.55 4.65 36.22
N VAL A 137 6.70 5.11 36.72
CA VAL A 137 6.80 5.86 37.98
C VAL A 137 6.88 7.33 37.63
N LYS A 138 5.85 8.07 38.04
CA LYS A 138 5.70 9.49 37.71
C LYS A 138 6.91 10.33 38.14
N GLY A 139 7.43 11.13 37.21
CA GLY A 139 8.62 11.94 37.37
C GLY A 139 9.87 11.12 37.72
N PHE A 140 9.96 9.87 37.24
CA PHE A 140 11.16 9.05 37.39
C PHE A 140 11.48 8.23 36.14
N VAL A 141 10.75 7.15 35.85
CA VAL A 141 11.04 6.24 34.72
C VAL A 141 9.78 5.61 34.14
N ALA A 142 9.76 5.39 32.83
CA ALA A 142 8.82 4.51 32.14
C ALA A 142 9.57 3.29 31.60
N GLN A 143 9.18 2.09 32.04
CA GLN A 143 9.85 0.83 31.76
C GLN A 143 8.97 -0.07 30.88
N GLY A 144 9.60 -0.66 29.87
CA GLY A 144 8.98 -1.58 28.92
C GLY A 144 9.99 -2.60 28.39
N GLY A 145 9.67 -3.21 27.27
CA GLY A 145 10.56 -4.15 26.58
C GLY A 145 10.56 -5.57 27.12
N ASP A 146 9.55 -5.97 27.91
CA ASP A 146 9.32 -7.40 28.20
C ASP A 146 8.59 -8.06 27.03
N VAL A 147 9.36 -8.49 26.03
CA VAL A 147 8.85 -9.11 24.79
C VAL A 147 8.31 -10.53 24.99
N THR A 148 8.46 -11.10 26.19
CA THR A 148 8.08 -12.50 26.45
C THR A 148 6.78 -12.62 27.23
N ARG A 149 6.64 -11.89 28.34
CA ARG A 149 5.51 -11.99 29.27
C ARG A 149 4.69 -10.70 29.32
N GLY A 150 5.32 -9.56 29.06
CA GLY A 150 4.69 -8.24 29.08
C GLY A 150 4.36 -7.69 30.47
N ASP A 151 4.72 -8.40 31.55
CA ASP A 151 4.43 -8.02 32.94
C ASP A 151 5.66 -7.48 33.69
N GLY A 152 6.83 -7.47 33.04
CA GLY A 152 8.10 -7.01 33.62
C GLY A 152 8.93 -8.13 34.27
N SER A 153 8.39 -9.34 34.38
CA SER A 153 9.11 -10.52 34.90
C SER A 153 9.93 -11.26 33.83
N GLY A 154 9.75 -10.93 32.55
CA GLY A 154 10.36 -11.60 31.42
C GLY A 154 11.43 -10.78 30.67
N GLY A 155 11.59 -11.09 29.40
CA GLY A 155 12.46 -10.41 28.46
C GLY A 155 13.61 -11.29 28.01
N GLU A 156 13.90 -11.24 26.72
CA GLU A 156 14.98 -11.99 26.10
C GLU A 156 15.74 -11.07 25.16
N SER A 157 17.05 -10.94 25.35
CA SER A 157 17.87 -10.19 24.39
C SER A 157 17.99 -10.94 23.08
N ILE A 158 18.43 -10.24 22.03
CA ILE A 158 18.75 -10.85 20.73
C ILE A 158 19.89 -11.88 20.78
N TYR A 159 20.53 -12.03 21.95
CA TYR A 159 21.59 -13.00 22.21
C TYR A 159 21.08 -14.26 22.93
N GLY A 160 19.75 -14.39 23.11
CA GLY A 160 19.10 -15.57 23.68
C GLY A 160 19.09 -15.63 25.21
N GLY A 161 19.32 -14.50 25.90
CA GLY A 161 19.37 -14.45 27.36
C GLY A 161 19.81 -13.11 27.92
N LYS A 162 20.49 -13.11 29.07
CA LYS A 162 21.09 -11.92 29.67
C LYS A 162 22.43 -11.56 29.02
N PHE A 163 22.77 -10.27 28.96
CA PHE A 163 24.09 -9.80 28.53
C PHE A 163 24.70 -8.75 29.48
N ASN A 164 26.03 -8.62 29.39
CA ASN A 164 26.84 -7.82 30.31
C ASN A 164 26.65 -6.30 30.14
N ASP A 165 26.96 -5.55 31.19
CA ASP A 165 26.94 -4.09 31.14
C ASP A 165 28.11 -3.55 30.32
N GLU A 166 27.80 -2.61 29.44
CA GLU A 166 28.79 -1.86 28.67
C GLU A 166 29.26 -0.65 29.48
N LYS A 167 30.49 -0.73 30.01
CA LYS A 167 31.08 0.26 30.94
C LYS A 167 30.97 1.73 30.50
N PRO A 168 31.08 2.09 29.21
CA PRO A 168 30.88 3.48 28.78
C PRO A 168 29.50 4.02 29.15
N GLY A 169 28.43 3.25 28.94
CA GLY A 169 27.06 3.69 29.26
C GLY A 169 26.79 3.82 30.75
N LEU A 170 27.51 3.07 31.60
CA LEU A 170 27.43 3.23 33.07
C LEU A 170 27.98 4.58 33.56
N LYS A 171 28.84 5.23 32.76
CA LYS A 171 29.44 6.53 33.10
C LYS A 171 28.61 7.72 32.60
N ILE A 172 27.65 7.49 31.71
CA ILE A 172 26.80 8.55 31.16
C ILE A 172 25.79 8.97 32.23
N LYS A 173 25.71 10.27 32.52
CA LYS A 173 24.72 10.84 33.45
C LYS A 173 23.33 10.80 32.79
N PRO A 174 22.35 10.06 33.36
CA PRO A 174 20.99 10.05 32.84
C PRO A 174 20.35 11.44 32.97
N ARG A 175 19.51 11.81 32.00
CA ARG A 175 18.69 13.04 31.97
C ARG A 175 17.31 12.71 31.41
N LYS A 176 16.34 13.63 31.50
CA LYS A 176 15.00 13.41 30.91
C LYS A 176 15.14 13.04 29.42
N GLY A 177 14.40 12.02 29.00
CA GLY A 177 14.47 11.45 27.66
C GLY A 177 15.64 10.50 27.39
N SER A 178 16.53 10.22 28.35
CA SER A 178 17.57 9.20 28.17
C SER A 178 16.95 7.79 28.09
N LEU A 179 17.49 6.97 27.18
CA LEU A 179 17.23 5.52 27.11
C LEU A 179 18.30 4.77 27.89
N ALA A 180 17.86 3.85 28.75
CA ALA A 180 18.76 2.99 29.52
C ALA A 180 18.21 1.57 29.65
N MET A 181 19.11 0.59 29.79
CA MET A 181 18.71 -0.81 29.96
C MET A 181 18.14 -1.02 31.36
N ALA A 182 16.99 -1.70 31.44
CA ALA A 182 16.48 -2.21 32.71
C ALA A 182 17.18 -3.54 33.00
N ASN A 183 17.64 -3.72 34.25
CA ASN A 183 18.34 -4.92 34.66
C ASN A 183 17.98 -5.31 36.11
N SER A 184 18.23 -6.58 36.44
CA SER A 184 18.04 -7.16 37.78
C SER A 184 19.29 -7.07 38.66
N GLY A 185 20.24 -6.20 38.31
CA GLY A 185 21.59 -6.15 38.87
C GLY A 185 22.68 -6.20 37.79
N LYS A 186 23.94 -6.13 38.22
CA LYS A 186 25.10 -6.06 37.30
C LYS A 186 25.06 -7.18 36.26
N ASN A 187 25.36 -6.82 35.01
CA ASN A 187 25.47 -7.75 33.89
C ASN A 187 24.22 -8.60 33.61
N SER A 188 23.04 -8.02 33.79
CA SER A 188 21.77 -8.74 33.62
C SER A 188 20.80 -8.06 32.64
N ASN A 189 21.33 -7.37 31.63
CA ASN A 189 20.52 -6.71 30.61
C ASN A 189 19.80 -7.76 29.75
N THR A 190 18.53 -7.52 29.41
CA THR A 190 17.71 -8.36 28.53
C THR A 190 17.14 -7.52 27.38
N SER A 191 15.89 -7.74 26.97
CA SER A 191 15.14 -6.82 26.11
C SER A 191 14.56 -5.62 26.86
N GLN A 192 14.54 -5.62 28.19
CA GLN A 192 13.87 -4.55 28.93
C GLN A 192 14.68 -3.26 28.95
N PHE A 193 13.99 -2.13 28.86
CA PHE A 193 14.56 -0.79 28.89
C PHE A 193 13.67 0.16 29.68
N PHE A 194 14.21 1.32 30.03
CA PHE A 194 13.41 2.44 30.52
C PHE A 194 13.79 3.77 29.87
N ILE A 195 12.81 4.66 29.82
CA ILE A 195 12.97 6.06 29.43
C ILE A 195 12.94 6.89 30.71
N VAL A 196 13.92 7.77 30.88
CA VAL A 196 14.02 8.66 32.04
C VAL A 196 13.01 9.82 31.91
N LEU A 197 12.20 10.04 32.94
CA LEU A 197 11.12 11.04 32.95
C LEU A 197 11.47 12.29 33.78
N THR A 198 12.71 12.40 34.27
CA THR A 198 13.10 13.44 35.22
C THR A 198 14.46 14.07 34.91
N ASP A 199 14.55 15.37 35.17
CA ASP A 199 15.82 16.11 35.22
C ASP A 199 16.31 16.34 36.65
N ASP A 200 15.62 15.82 37.67
CA ASP A 200 16.05 15.93 39.06
C ASP A 200 17.37 15.19 39.30
N GLU A 201 18.38 15.92 39.76
CA GLU A 201 19.73 15.38 39.92
C GLU A 201 19.81 14.28 40.99
N LYS A 202 19.01 14.37 42.06
CA LYS A 202 19.00 13.37 43.14
C LYS A 202 18.41 12.05 42.65
N LYS A 203 17.35 12.10 41.84
CA LYS A 203 16.76 10.91 41.19
C LYS A 203 17.72 10.35 40.14
N ASN A 204 18.32 11.19 39.31
CA ASN A 204 19.30 10.76 38.30
C ASN A 204 20.55 10.12 38.92
N ALA A 205 21.01 10.62 40.08
CA ALA A 205 22.12 10.02 40.84
C ALA A 205 21.82 8.59 41.32
N LYS A 206 20.56 8.20 41.51
CA LYS A 206 20.19 6.81 41.89
C LYS A 206 20.42 5.80 40.77
N MET A 207 20.41 6.26 39.52
CA MET A 207 20.54 5.44 38.30
C MET A 207 21.99 5.40 37.77
N LEU A 208 22.77 6.45 38.01
CA LEU A 208 24.17 6.56 37.59
C LEU A 208 25.00 5.35 38.07
N GLY A 209 25.80 4.78 37.17
CA GLY A 209 26.68 3.65 37.47
C GLY A 209 25.99 2.28 37.60
N LYS A 210 24.65 2.22 37.49
CA LYS A 210 23.87 0.98 37.64
C LYS A 210 23.21 0.50 36.35
N TYR A 211 22.85 1.43 35.47
CA TYR A 211 22.15 1.14 34.22
C TYR A 211 22.94 1.69 33.04
N VAL A 212 23.03 0.91 31.96
CA VAL A 212 23.71 1.33 30.73
C VAL A 212 22.81 2.32 30.01
N VAL A 213 23.18 3.60 29.99
CA VAL A 213 22.53 4.61 29.13
C VAL A 213 23.09 4.49 27.73
N PHE A 214 22.21 4.46 26.71
CA PHE A 214 22.62 4.14 25.33
C PHE A 214 21.87 4.94 24.25
N GLY A 215 21.01 5.89 24.63
CA GLY A 215 20.33 6.74 23.66
C GLY A 215 19.66 7.95 24.32
N GLN A 216 19.18 8.87 23.49
CA GLN A 216 18.53 10.09 23.94
C GLN A 216 17.38 10.48 23.02
N LEU A 217 16.26 10.91 23.61
CA LEU A 217 15.11 11.44 22.91
C LEU A 217 15.49 12.71 22.11
N LYS A 218 15.04 12.74 20.85
CA LYS A 218 15.19 13.87 19.91
C LYS A 218 13.85 14.53 19.64
N GLN A 219 12.79 13.75 19.43
CA GLN A 219 11.42 14.25 19.15
C GLN A 219 10.38 13.50 19.99
N GLY A 220 9.20 14.10 20.19
CA GLY A 220 8.10 13.52 20.96
C GLY A 220 8.10 13.87 22.44
N TRP A 221 8.56 15.07 22.82
CA TRP A 221 8.62 15.48 24.22
C TRP A 221 7.24 15.54 24.88
N GLU A 222 6.23 15.97 24.12
CA GLU A 222 4.82 15.97 24.51
C GLU A 222 4.28 14.55 24.74
N VAL A 223 4.75 13.57 23.96
CA VAL A 223 4.40 12.16 24.13
C VAL A 223 5.04 11.61 25.40
N LEU A 224 6.28 12.03 25.70
CA LEU A 224 6.97 11.67 26.94
C LEU A 224 6.24 12.23 28.17
N GLU A 225 5.68 13.43 28.08
CA GLU A 225 4.89 14.04 29.15
C GLU A 225 3.53 13.35 29.33
N ARG A 226 2.87 12.96 28.24
CA ARG A 226 1.66 12.13 28.30
C ARG A 226 1.93 10.75 28.88
N LEU A 227 3.08 10.16 28.57
CA LEU A 227 3.51 8.89 29.14
C LEU A 227 3.74 9.03 30.66
N ASP A 228 4.36 10.13 31.11
CA ASP A 228 4.55 10.40 32.55
C ASP A 228 3.24 10.67 33.29
N SER A 229 2.26 11.32 32.62
CA SER A 229 1.00 11.70 33.25
C SER A 229 0.11 10.51 33.61
N VAL A 230 0.22 9.39 32.88
CA VAL A 230 -0.47 8.12 33.14
C VAL A 230 0.29 7.19 34.09
N GLY A 231 1.38 7.69 34.70
CA GLY A 231 2.14 6.96 35.70
C GLY A 231 1.30 6.54 36.91
N GLY A 232 1.57 5.33 37.38
CA GLY A 232 0.89 4.72 38.54
C GLY A 232 1.32 5.29 39.88
N GLY A 233 0.65 4.80 40.94
CA GLY A 233 1.05 5.01 42.33
C GLY A 233 2.33 4.26 42.70
N ASP A 234 2.45 3.78 43.93
CA ASP A 234 3.71 3.25 44.46
C ASP A 234 4.23 1.98 43.74
N ASP A 235 3.36 1.21 43.10
CA ASP A 235 3.72 0.02 42.30
C ASP A 235 4.21 0.38 40.88
N GLY A 236 3.99 1.62 40.44
CA GLY A 236 4.27 2.11 39.11
C GLY A 236 3.38 1.51 38.02
N ARG A 237 2.26 0.85 38.33
CA ARG A 237 1.36 0.31 37.30
C ARG A 237 0.60 1.46 36.63
N PRO A 238 0.66 1.62 35.29
CA PRO A 238 -0.01 2.71 34.60
C PRO A 238 -1.53 2.77 34.87
N SER A 239 -2.09 3.99 34.94
CA SER A 239 -3.53 4.20 35.16
C SER A 239 -4.40 3.80 33.96
N SER A 240 -3.81 3.74 32.77
CA SER A 240 -4.38 3.21 31.53
C SER A 240 -3.39 2.25 30.89
N GLU A 241 -3.85 1.30 30.06
CA GLU A 241 -2.93 0.44 29.31
C GLU A 241 -2.02 1.32 28.42
N VAL A 242 -0.72 0.99 28.42
CA VAL A 242 0.29 1.66 27.59
C VAL A 242 1.11 0.62 26.87
N TRP A 243 1.29 0.79 25.56
CA TRP A 243 2.10 -0.12 24.75
C TRP A 243 2.79 0.59 23.60
N ILE A 244 3.78 -0.09 23.03
CA ILE A 244 4.45 0.31 21.80
C ILE A 244 3.63 -0.25 20.65
N GLY A 245 2.85 0.60 19.97
CA GLY A 245 1.99 0.16 18.87
C GLY A 245 2.72 0.04 17.54
N GLN A 246 3.83 0.77 17.36
CA GLN A 246 4.77 0.62 16.23
C GLN A 246 6.19 1.01 16.68
N CYS A 247 7.21 0.45 16.04
CA CYS A 247 8.61 0.83 16.28
C CYS A 247 9.49 0.48 15.09
N GLY A 248 10.67 1.11 14.99
CA GLY A 248 11.62 0.79 13.93
C GLY A 248 12.83 1.73 13.86
N LYS A 249 13.68 1.53 12.84
CA LYS A 249 14.77 2.44 12.50
C LYS A 249 14.25 3.55 11.58
N LEU A 250 14.58 4.80 11.91
CA LEU A 250 14.41 5.93 11.01
C LEU A 250 15.55 5.93 10.00
N HIS A 251 15.22 5.95 8.71
CA HIS A 251 16.24 6.02 7.67
C HIS A 251 16.79 7.45 7.60
N ASP A 252 18.12 7.57 7.64
CA ASP A 252 18.84 8.85 7.65
C ASP A 252 18.61 9.59 6.32
N MET A 253 17.90 10.72 6.36
CA MET A 253 17.67 11.58 5.18
C MET A 253 18.89 12.46 4.82
N ASN A 254 20.05 12.26 5.48
CA ASN A 254 21.23 13.11 5.35
C ASN A 254 22.50 12.38 4.86
N LEU A 255 22.43 11.71 3.71
CA LEU A 255 23.63 11.32 2.95
C LEU A 255 23.63 11.96 1.55
N PRO A 256 24.77 12.52 1.09
CA PRO A 256 24.89 13.08 -0.25
C PRO A 256 24.62 12.02 -1.34
N PRO A 257 24.17 12.42 -2.54
CA PRO A 257 23.67 11.53 -3.57
C PRO A 257 24.82 10.79 -4.27
N SER A 258 25.38 9.78 -3.63
CA SER A 258 26.32 8.84 -4.28
C SER A 258 26.47 7.52 -3.52
N SER A 259 25.37 6.80 -3.27
CA SER A 259 25.44 5.33 -3.07
C SER A 259 24.12 4.58 -3.34
N ARG A 260 23.31 5.07 -4.29
CA ARG A 260 22.08 4.39 -4.77
C ARG A 260 22.35 3.18 -5.68
N ASP A 261 23.50 2.52 -5.53
CA ASP A 261 23.95 1.41 -6.37
C ASP A 261 24.15 0.10 -5.60
N ARG A 262 23.40 -0.10 -4.51
CA ARG A 262 23.51 -1.32 -3.69
C ARG A 262 22.65 -2.54 -4.10
N PRO A 263 21.64 -2.48 -4.98
CA PRO A 263 21.02 -3.71 -5.49
C PRO A 263 21.79 -4.35 -6.66
N ARG A 264 22.56 -3.58 -7.44
CA ARG A 264 23.27 -4.12 -8.63
C ARG A 264 24.57 -4.86 -8.26
N LYS A 265 25.38 -4.29 -7.35
CA LYS A 265 26.67 -4.90 -6.97
C LYS A 265 26.54 -6.16 -6.11
N CYS A 266 25.48 -6.29 -5.30
CA CYS A 266 25.23 -7.54 -4.59
C CYS A 266 24.83 -8.67 -5.54
N MET A 267 23.98 -8.40 -6.55
CA MET A 267 23.58 -9.42 -7.52
C MET A 267 24.67 -9.81 -8.52
N GLU A 268 25.55 -8.88 -8.92
CA GLU A 268 26.68 -9.20 -9.81
C GLU A 268 27.81 -9.96 -9.09
N ASN A 269 28.09 -9.63 -7.83
CA ASN A 269 29.05 -10.41 -7.03
C ASN A 269 28.50 -11.81 -6.67
N LEU A 270 27.19 -11.96 -6.45
CA LEU A 270 26.55 -13.26 -6.22
C LEU A 270 26.61 -14.21 -7.43
N LYS A 271 26.61 -13.70 -8.67
CA LYS A 271 26.75 -14.52 -9.88
C LYS A 271 28.19 -14.96 -10.16
N THR A 272 29.16 -14.11 -9.83
CA THR A 272 30.58 -14.37 -10.09
C THR A 272 31.18 -15.31 -9.04
N ASP A 273 30.75 -15.17 -7.77
CA ASP A 273 31.16 -16.06 -6.68
C ASP A 273 30.43 -17.42 -6.72
N HIS A 274 29.23 -17.52 -7.33
CA HIS A 274 28.50 -18.78 -7.51
C HIS A 274 29.25 -19.78 -8.41
N PHE A 275 29.90 -19.29 -9.48
CA PHE A 275 30.59 -20.17 -10.44
C PHE A 275 31.89 -20.73 -9.85
N PHE A 276 32.64 -19.92 -9.09
CA PHE A 276 33.86 -20.35 -8.42
C PHE A 276 33.57 -21.25 -7.20
N LEU A 277 32.51 -21.00 -6.44
CA LEU A 277 32.14 -21.82 -5.29
C LEU A 277 31.59 -23.20 -5.71
N MET A 278 30.83 -23.28 -6.81
CA MET A 278 30.33 -24.55 -7.35
C MET A 278 31.45 -25.42 -7.95
N GLN A 279 32.47 -24.83 -8.58
CA GLN A 279 33.67 -25.57 -9.00
C GLN A 279 34.53 -26.03 -7.81
N ALA A 280 34.62 -25.23 -6.74
CA ALA A 280 35.33 -25.62 -5.52
C ALA A 280 34.63 -26.78 -4.79
N LEU A 281 33.29 -26.79 -4.76
CA LEU A 281 32.47 -27.82 -4.11
C LEU A 281 32.40 -29.14 -4.89
N ALA A 282 32.55 -29.12 -6.22
CA ALA A 282 32.63 -30.35 -7.03
C ALA A 282 33.94 -31.16 -6.81
N SER A 283 34.95 -30.57 -6.14
CA SER A 283 36.29 -31.18 -6.00
C SER A 283 36.55 -31.85 -4.64
N ARG A 284 35.64 -31.80 -3.66
CA ARG A 284 35.90 -32.31 -2.31
C ARG A 284 34.88 -33.34 -1.85
N ARG A 285 35.28 -34.62 -1.88
CA ARG A 285 34.62 -35.69 -1.12
C ARG A 285 34.87 -35.47 0.37
N LYS A 286 33.82 -35.14 1.16
CA LYS A 286 33.53 -35.72 2.49
C LYS A 286 32.38 -35.04 3.26
N THR A 287 31.57 -35.92 3.87
CA THR A 287 30.63 -35.80 5.02
C THR A 287 29.28 -35.10 4.84
N ASP A 288 28.22 -35.92 4.92
CA ASP A 288 26.80 -35.63 4.67
C ASP A 288 26.10 -34.69 5.68
N ALA A 289 26.74 -34.35 6.81
CA ALA A 289 26.14 -33.48 7.82
C ALA A 289 26.21 -31.98 7.46
N LEU A 290 27.28 -31.53 6.81
CA LEU A 290 27.47 -30.10 6.49
C LEU A 290 26.54 -29.65 5.34
N PHE A 291 26.18 -30.58 4.44
CA PHE A 291 25.32 -30.31 3.29
C PHE A 291 23.87 -30.01 3.69
N SER A 292 23.34 -30.70 4.71
CA SER A 292 21.97 -30.50 5.22
C SER A 292 21.80 -29.16 5.96
N TRP A 293 22.82 -28.72 6.72
CA TRP A 293 22.80 -27.45 7.43
C TRP A 293 22.89 -26.23 6.51
N ILE A 294 23.68 -26.33 5.43
CA ILE A 294 23.78 -25.26 4.43
C ILE A 294 22.46 -25.13 3.66
N GLN A 295 21.82 -26.24 3.32
CA GLN A 295 20.51 -26.22 2.65
C GLN A 295 19.41 -25.65 3.56
N LEU A 296 19.43 -25.98 4.85
CA LEU A 296 18.50 -25.43 5.85
C LEU A 296 18.75 -23.94 6.13
N PHE A 297 20.02 -23.50 6.19
CA PHE A 297 20.38 -22.08 6.32
C PHE A 297 19.94 -21.27 5.10
N PHE A 298 20.06 -21.82 3.89
CA PHE A 298 19.59 -21.18 2.66
C PHE A 298 18.05 -21.10 2.61
N LEU A 299 17.34 -22.14 3.06
CA LEU A 299 15.87 -22.12 3.19
C LEU A 299 15.38 -21.12 4.24
N LEU A 300 16.07 -21.02 5.38
CA LEU A 300 15.77 -20.04 6.44
C LEU A 300 16.10 -18.60 6.00
N ALA A 301 17.18 -18.39 5.26
CA ALA A 301 17.53 -17.08 4.70
C ALA A 301 16.57 -16.62 3.58
N ILE A 302 16.01 -17.56 2.80
CA ILE A 302 14.94 -17.26 1.82
C ILE A 302 13.62 -16.95 2.54
N ALA A 303 13.33 -17.59 3.68
CA ALA A 303 12.16 -17.28 4.51
C ALA A 303 12.27 -15.92 5.23
N ASP A 304 13.46 -15.55 5.74
CA ASP A 304 13.73 -14.22 6.33
C ASP A 304 13.64 -13.06 5.31
N LEU A 305 13.91 -13.33 4.03
CA LEU A 305 13.71 -12.37 2.94
C LEU A 305 12.24 -12.21 2.53
N ALA A 306 11.38 -13.17 2.87
CA ALA A 306 9.96 -13.12 2.55
C ALA A 306 9.16 -12.19 3.48
N ASP A 307 9.63 -11.92 4.70
CA ASP A 307 8.93 -11.09 5.71
C ASP A 307 9.28 -9.58 5.64
N CYS A 308 10.18 -9.19 4.74
CA CYS A 308 10.49 -7.79 4.40
C CYS A 308 9.83 -7.32 3.07
N SER A 309 8.86 -8.09 2.55
CA SER A 309 8.25 -7.81 1.25
C SER A 309 7.47 -6.49 1.28
N PRO A 310 7.73 -5.53 0.36
CA PRO A 310 7.06 -4.23 0.40
C PRO A 310 5.54 -4.39 0.28
N GLY A 311 4.80 -3.67 1.11
CA GLY A 311 3.34 -3.65 1.11
C GLY A 311 2.80 -2.68 0.07
N ALA A 312 1.88 -3.12 -0.77
CA ALA A 312 1.15 -2.28 -1.72
C ALA A 312 -0.36 -2.32 -1.44
N PHE A 313 -1.00 -1.15 -1.46
CA PHE A 313 -2.45 -1.03 -1.38
C PHE A 313 -3.03 -0.76 -2.77
N VAL A 314 -3.92 -1.62 -3.25
CA VAL A 314 -4.48 -1.52 -4.62
C VAL A 314 -6.00 -1.38 -4.56
N THR A 315 -6.54 -0.28 -5.06
CA THR A 315 -7.99 -0.12 -5.09
C THR A 315 -8.61 -0.85 -6.29
N GLY A 316 -9.72 -1.56 -6.08
CA GLY A 316 -10.44 -2.26 -7.16
C GLY A 316 -9.87 -3.64 -7.52
N ALA A 317 -9.67 -4.50 -6.52
CA ALA A 317 -9.03 -5.81 -6.64
C ALA A 317 -9.73 -6.78 -7.59
N ASN A 318 -11.06 -6.66 -7.71
CA ASN A 318 -11.88 -7.47 -8.62
C ASN A 318 -12.07 -6.82 -10.01
N GLY A 319 -11.41 -5.71 -10.29
CA GLY A 319 -11.51 -5.00 -11.57
C GLY A 319 -10.58 -5.57 -12.64
N PHE A 320 -10.86 -5.26 -13.91
CA PHE A 320 -10.07 -5.76 -15.04
C PHE A 320 -8.58 -5.40 -14.93
N LEU A 321 -8.25 -4.11 -14.77
CA LEU A 321 -6.87 -3.66 -14.55
C LEU A 321 -6.34 -4.02 -13.15
N GLY A 322 -7.15 -3.78 -12.11
CA GLY A 322 -6.72 -3.97 -10.72
C GLY A 322 -6.29 -5.40 -10.41
N SER A 323 -6.99 -6.40 -10.95
CA SER A 323 -6.64 -7.81 -10.78
C SER A 323 -5.29 -8.17 -11.43
N HIS A 324 -4.97 -7.61 -12.60
CA HIS A 324 -3.66 -7.78 -13.23
C HIS A 324 -2.54 -7.10 -12.45
N ILE A 325 -2.77 -5.91 -11.91
CA ILE A 325 -1.81 -5.21 -11.05
C ILE A 325 -1.49 -6.08 -9.84
N ILE A 326 -2.51 -6.56 -9.13
CA ILE A 326 -2.35 -7.40 -7.94
C ILE A 326 -1.61 -8.69 -8.28
N HIS A 327 -2.02 -9.39 -9.34
CA HIS A 327 -1.35 -10.61 -9.79
C HIS A 327 0.15 -10.38 -10.02
N GLN A 328 0.51 -9.35 -10.77
CA GLN A 328 1.91 -9.05 -11.09
C GLN A 328 2.73 -8.59 -9.87
N LEU A 329 2.11 -7.89 -8.91
CA LEU A 329 2.75 -7.56 -7.64
C LEU A 329 3.06 -8.81 -6.82
N LEU A 330 2.09 -9.73 -6.70
CA LEU A 330 2.24 -10.98 -5.97
C LEU A 330 3.30 -11.90 -6.61
N GLU A 331 3.35 -11.95 -7.94
CA GLU A 331 4.43 -12.65 -8.69
C GLU A 331 5.81 -12.05 -8.41
N LYS A 332 5.90 -10.73 -8.22
CA LYS A 332 7.15 -10.04 -7.86
C LYS A 332 7.48 -10.08 -6.37
N GLY A 333 6.70 -10.79 -5.55
CA GLY A 333 6.99 -10.97 -4.13
C GLY A 333 6.42 -9.90 -3.20
N TYR A 334 5.60 -8.96 -3.68
CA TYR A 334 4.98 -7.95 -2.82
C TYR A 334 3.89 -8.56 -1.93
N ARG A 335 3.66 -7.96 -0.76
CA ARG A 335 2.40 -8.13 -0.02
C ARG A 335 1.40 -7.14 -0.56
N VAL A 336 0.18 -7.58 -0.81
CA VAL A 336 -0.83 -6.76 -1.47
C VAL A 336 -2.11 -6.76 -0.66
N ARG A 337 -2.56 -5.57 -0.28
CA ARG A 337 -3.88 -5.33 0.27
C ARG A 337 -4.77 -4.72 -0.81
N GLY A 338 -5.71 -5.51 -1.32
CA GLY A 338 -6.67 -5.08 -2.34
C GLY A 338 -7.95 -4.51 -1.72
N THR A 339 -8.71 -3.67 -2.45
CA THR A 339 -10.08 -3.29 -2.04
C THR A 339 -11.15 -3.86 -2.94
N ALA A 340 -12.29 -4.27 -2.39
CA ALA A 340 -13.46 -4.68 -3.15
C ALA A 340 -14.77 -4.29 -2.42
N ARG A 341 -15.89 -4.35 -3.14
CA ARG A 341 -17.23 -3.95 -2.64
C ARG A 341 -18.11 -5.14 -2.35
N GLY A 342 -18.76 -5.16 -1.18
CA GLY A 342 -19.78 -6.16 -0.81
C GLY A 342 -19.37 -7.61 -1.13
N ALA A 343 -20.23 -8.33 -1.86
CA ALA A 343 -20.00 -9.73 -2.22
C ALA A 343 -18.71 -9.97 -3.06
N LYS A 344 -18.15 -8.93 -3.68
CA LYS A 344 -16.92 -9.03 -4.49
C LYS A 344 -15.65 -9.20 -3.64
N VAL A 345 -15.73 -8.96 -2.32
CA VAL A 345 -14.63 -9.21 -1.38
C VAL A 345 -14.29 -10.70 -1.33
N ALA A 346 -15.28 -11.57 -1.09
CA ALA A 346 -15.04 -13.01 -1.07
C ALA A 346 -14.49 -13.53 -2.42
N LEU A 347 -15.03 -13.00 -3.52
CA LEU A 347 -14.56 -13.34 -4.87
C LEU A 347 -13.10 -12.93 -5.09
N ALA A 348 -12.73 -11.71 -4.71
CA ALA A 348 -11.35 -11.22 -4.81
C ALA A 348 -10.39 -12.05 -3.96
N GLN A 349 -10.78 -12.42 -2.74
CA GLN A 349 -9.98 -13.30 -1.89
C GLN A 349 -9.75 -14.66 -2.54
N GLU A 350 -10.77 -15.21 -3.20
CA GLU A 350 -10.68 -16.51 -3.88
C GLU A 350 -9.75 -16.48 -5.10
N ILE A 351 -9.80 -15.40 -5.91
CA ILE A 351 -8.95 -15.24 -7.11
C ILE A 351 -7.46 -15.38 -6.77
N PHE A 352 -7.05 -14.84 -5.61
CA PHE A 352 -5.65 -14.77 -5.18
C PHE A 352 -5.32 -15.72 -4.02
N ALA A 353 -6.20 -16.68 -3.69
CA ALA A 353 -6.04 -17.56 -2.54
C ALA A 353 -4.72 -18.38 -2.58
N SER A 354 -4.22 -18.70 -3.78
CA SER A 354 -2.94 -19.39 -3.97
C SER A 354 -1.72 -18.64 -3.44
N TYR A 355 -1.84 -17.33 -3.21
CA TYR A 355 -0.75 -16.48 -2.70
C TYR A 355 -0.68 -16.43 -1.17
N GLY A 356 -1.60 -17.07 -0.46
CA GLY A 356 -1.59 -17.19 0.99
C GLY A 356 -1.69 -15.83 1.70
N ASP A 357 -0.88 -15.64 2.73
CA ASP A 357 -0.85 -14.44 3.58
C ASP A 357 -0.26 -13.19 2.89
N ARG A 358 0.27 -13.34 1.67
CA ARG A 358 0.75 -12.22 0.85
C ARG A 358 -0.38 -11.43 0.22
N PHE A 359 -1.60 -11.97 0.17
CA PHE A 359 -2.77 -11.24 -0.31
C PHE A 359 -3.87 -11.21 0.73
N GLU A 360 -4.40 -10.01 0.95
CA GLU A 360 -5.66 -9.81 1.66
C GLU A 360 -6.52 -8.80 0.90
N VAL A 361 -7.84 -8.93 1.03
CA VAL A 361 -8.78 -7.94 0.52
C VAL A 361 -9.59 -7.33 1.64
N VAL A 362 -9.71 -6.00 1.61
CA VAL A 362 -10.53 -5.23 2.54
C VAL A 362 -11.79 -4.72 1.85
N ALA A 363 -12.88 -4.66 2.62
CA ALA A 363 -14.14 -4.14 2.14
C ALA A 363 -14.10 -2.61 2.13
N VAL A 364 -14.27 -1.99 0.97
CA VAL A 364 -14.44 -0.54 0.82
C VAL A 364 -15.61 -0.33 -0.12
N ASN A 365 -16.76 0.09 0.42
CA ASN A 365 -18.03 0.18 -0.29
C ASN A 365 -18.14 1.46 -1.12
N ASP A 366 -17.71 2.59 -0.57
CA ASP A 366 -17.66 3.89 -1.25
C ASP A 366 -16.26 4.50 -1.12
N ILE A 367 -15.45 4.34 -2.16
CA ILE A 367 -14.06 4.82 -2.17
C ILE A 367 -13.95 6.35 -2.04
N ALA A 368 -15.03 7.09 -2.32
CA ALA A 368 -15.07 8.55 -2.16
C ALA A 368 -15.35 9.00 -0.72
N LYS A 369 -15.79 8.10 0.17
CA LYS A 369 -16.27 8.48 1.51
C LYS A 369 -15.74 7.61 2.65
N ASP A 370 -15.51 6.33 2.40
CA ASP A 370 -15.09 5.40 3.45
C ASP A 370 -13.70 5.77 3.99
N ASP A 371 -13.52 5.60 5.30
CA ASP A 371 -12.21 5.70 5.95
C ASP A 371 -11.42 4.40 5.73
N ILE A 372 -10.33 4.51 5.00
CA ILE A 372 -9.39 3.44 4.69
C ILE A 372 -8.08 3.56 5.49
N SER A 373 -7.94 4.55 6.37
CA SER A 373 -6.69 4.84 7.10
C SER A 373 -6.14 3.62 7.85
N ALA A 374 -7.03 2.84 8.49
CA ALA A 374 -6.66 1.60 9.18
C ALA A 374 -6.07 0.54 8.23
N HIS A 375 -6.55 0.52 6.98
CA HIS A 375 -6.09 -0.38 5.93
C HIS A 375 -4.80 0.07 5.24
N LEU A 376 -4.24 1.22 5.62
CA LEU A 376 -2.98 1.70 5.05
C LEU A 376 -1.79 1.43 5.97
N SER A 377 -2.01 0.82 7.14
CA SER A 377 -0.93 0.39 8.03
C SER A 377 -0.06 -0.69 7.36
N GLY A 378 1.27 -0.50 7.42
CA GLY A 378 2.25 -1.40 6.81
C GLY A 378 2.35 -1.30 5.28
N VAL A 379 1.62 -0.38 4.65
CA VAL A 379 1.67 -0.13 3.22
C VAL A 379 2.80 0.85 2.91
N ASN A 380 3.57 0.59 1.85
CA ASN A 380 4.64 1.47 1.37
C ASN A 380 4.20 2.35 0.19
N ALA A 381 3.20 1.91 -0.57
CA ALA A 381 2.69 2.63 -1.73
C ALA A 381 1.22 2.31 -1.98
N VAL A 382 0.50 3.31 -2.51
CA VAL A 382 -0.88 3.15 -2.99
C VAL A 382 -0.89 3.14 -4.52
N ILE A 383 -1.56 2.15 -5.10
CA ILE A 383 -1.97 2.13 -6.50
C ILE A 383 -3.49 2.33 -6.55
N HIS A 384 -3.90 3.54 -6.86
CA HIS A 384 -5.31 3.92 -6.92
C HIS A 384 -5.86 3.71 -8.34
N ALA A 385 -6.38 2.50 -8.60
CA ALA A 385 -6.90 2.08 -9.91
C ALA A 385 -8.44 2.08 -10.00
N ALA A 386 -9.14 2.04 -8.87
CA ALA A 386 -10.59 2.18 -8.83
C ALA A 386 -11.01 3.63 -9.10
N ALA A 387 -12.08 3.81 -9.88
CA ALA A 387 -12.72 5.10 -10.06
C ALA A 387 -14.13 5.10 -9.44
N ALA A 388 -14.46 6.13 -8.68
CA ALA A 388 -15.82 6.37 -8.22
C ALA A 388 -16.61 7.03 -9.36
N LEU A 389 -17.29 6.21 -10.15
CA LEU A 389 -18.26 6.68 -11.14
C LEU A 389 -19.65 6.23 -10.66
N PRO A 390 -20.45 7.12 -10.04
CA PRO A 390 -21.76 6.76 -9.50
C PRO A 390 -22.65 6.24 -10.63
N SER A 391 -23.21 5.03 -10.51
CA SER A 391 -23.99 4.36 -11.57
C SER A 391 -25.30 5.05 -11.99
N HIS A 392 -25.65 6.19 -11.38
CA HIS A 392 -26.88 6.96 -11.62
C HIS A 392 -26.61 8.39 -12.11
N TYR A 393 -25.53 8.61 -12.87
CA TYR A 393 -25.12 9.95 -13.33
C TYR A 393 -25.92 10.51 -14.51
N LYS A 394 -26.85 9.74 -15.11
CA LYS A 394 -27.56 10.13 -16.34
C LYS A 394 -28.37 11.44 -16.21
N SER A 395 -28.55 11.98 -15.00
CA SER A 395 -29.28 13.23 -14.76
C SER A 395 -28.46 14.37 -14.14
N ASP A 396 -27.18 14.17 -13.76
CA ASP A 396 -26.40 15.21 -13.09
C ASP A 396 -24.88 15.03 -13.28
N ILE A 397 -24.29 15.88 -14.12
CA ILE A 397 -22.86 15.88 -14.41
C ILE A 397 -22.01 16.34 -13.23
N GLU A 398 -22.53 17.25 -12.40
CA GLU A 398 -21.78 17.80 -11.27
C GLU A 398 -21.59 16.71 -10.21
N VAL A 399 -22.62 15.89 -9.98
CA VAL A 399 -22.53 14.71 -9.11
C VAL A 399 -21.48 13.72 -9.62
N LEU A 400 -21.39 13.50 -10.94
CA LEU A 400 -20.37 12.63 -11.53
C LEU A 400 -18.96 13.20 -11.32
N VAL A 401 -18.76 14.48 -11.61
CA VAL A 401 -17.47 15.15 -11.49
C VAL A 401 -17.02 15.18 -10.03
N ASN A 402 -17.90 15.61 -9.12
CA ASN A 402 -17.61 15.67 -7.69
C ASN A 402 -17.33 14.27 -7.12
N GLY A 403 -18.10 13.26 -7.53
CA GLY A 403 -17.87 11.88 -7.14
C GLY A 403 -16.51 11.35 -7.61
N ALA A 404 -16.10 11.68 -8.84
CA ALA A 404 -14.80 11.29 -9.37
C ALA A 404 -13.64 12.01 -8.65
N VAL A 405 -13.78 13.31 -8.40
CA VAL A 405 -12.79 14.13 -7.66
C VAL A 405 -12.62 13.60 -6.24
N GLU A 406 -13.71 13.43 -5.49
CA GLU A 406 -13.64 12.94 -4.11
C GLU A 406 -13.22 11.47 -4.05
N GLY A 407 -13.62 10.64 -5.03
CA GLY A 407 -13.10 9.28 -5.19
C GLY A 407 -11.58 9.24 -5.30
N ALA A 408 -11.00 10.16 -6.07
CA ALA A 408 -9.55 10.26 -6.25
C ALA A 408 -8.86 10.83 -5.00
N LEU A 409 -9.37 11.94 -4.45
CA LEU A 409 -8.71 12.65 -3.35
C LEU A 409 -8.88 11.96 -2.00
N ASN A 410 -9.98 11.29 -1.73
CA ASN A 410 -10.21 10.62 -0.44
C ASN A 410 -9.08 9.61 -0.14
N VAL A 411 -8.73 8.78 -1.12
CA VAL A 411 -7.65 7.79 -0.98
C VAL A 411 -6.31 8.46 -0.76
N ILE A 412 -5.99 9.49 -1.53
CA ILE A 412 -4.68 10.16 -1.50
C ILE A 412 -4.50 10.95 -0.20
N ARG A 413 -5.53 11.70 0.25
CA ARG A 413 -5.54 12.43 1.52
C ARG A 413 -5.29 11.49 2.69
N GLN A 414 -5.95 10.34 2.71
CA GLN A 414 -5.79 9.37 3.79
C GLN A 414 -4.42 8.67 3.75
N ALA A 415 -3.90 8.37 2.56
CA ALA A 415 -2.55 7.83 2.39
C ALA A 415 -1.48 8.79 2.90
N GLU A 416 -1.56 10.06 2.51
CA GLU A 416 -0.65 11.09 3.01
C GLU A 416 -0.74 11.23 4.54
N LYS A 417 -1.96 11.29 5.09
CA LYS A 417 -2.21 11.43 6.54
C LYS A 417 -1.53 10.35 7.39
N VAL A 418 -1.40 9.12 6.86
CA VAL A 418 -0.74 8.01 7.56
C VAL A 418 0.71 7.78 7.11
N GLY A 419 1.27 8.69 6.29
CA GLY A 419 2.67 8.69 5.87
C GLY A 419 2.98 7.85 4.62
N VAL A 420 1.97 7.37 3.90
CA VAL A 420 2.15 6.66 2.62
C VAL A 420 2.24 7.69 1.49
N ASN A 421 3.47 8.06 1.17
CA ASN A 421 3.76 9.15 0.25
C ASN A 421 3.88 8.73 -1.23
N ARG A 422 4.08 7.45 -1.52
CA ARG A 422 4.20 6.96 -2.91
C ARG A 422 2.82 6.61 -3.46
N ILE A 423 2.36 7.41 -4.41
CA ILE A 423 1.01 7.31 -4.99
C ILE A 423 1.09 7.10 -6.49
N ILE A 424 0.53 6.00 -6.98
CA ILE A 424 0.33 5.72 -8.40
C ILE A 424 -1.17 5.87 -8.66
N TYR A 425 -1.56 6.87 -9.43
CA TYR A 425 -2.96 7.17 -9.75
C TYR A 425 -3.28 6.79 -11.19
N THR A 426 -4.32 5.97 -11.37
CA THR A 426 -4.83 5.60 -12.70
C THR A 426 -5.86 6.63 -13.17
N SER A 427 -5.43 7.53 -14.03
CA SER A 427 -6.32 8.44 -14.76
C SER A 427 -6.78 7.79 -16.09
N SER A 428 -6.87 8.56 -17.16
CA SER A 428 -7.24 8.08 -18.50
C SER A 428 -6.64 8.97 -19.58
N ILE A 429 -6.43 8.41 -20.77
CA ILE A 429 -5.96 9.16 -21.94
C ILE A 429 -6.89 10.31 -22.29
N VAL A 430 -8.19 10.20 -21.99
CA VAL A 430 -9.16 11.27 -22.29
C VAL A 430 -8.88 12.57 -21.54
N ALA A 431 -8.17 12.51 -20.40
CA ALA A 431 -7.80 13.70 -19.63
C ALA A 431 -6.65 14.51 -20.27
N VAL A 432 -5.85 13.85 -21.12
CA VAL A 432 -4.76 14.46 -21.92
C VAL A 432 -5.13 14.59 -23.39
N PHE A 433 -6.31 14.11 -23.81
CA PHE A 433 -6.67 14.05 -25.22
C PHE A 433 -6.90 15.46 -25.78
N ASN A 434 -5.99 15.89 -26.66
CA ASN A 434 -6.09 17.11 -27.46
C ASN A 434 -6.30 16.72 -28.94
N SER A 435 -6.79 17.65 -29.76
CA SER A 435 -7.17 17.35 -31.15
C SER A 435 -6.01 17.40 -32.16
N SER A 436 -4.74 17.42 -31.74
CA SER A 436 -3.62 17.48 -32.69
C SER A 436 -2.26 17.10 -32.08
N GLY A 437 -1.58 16.11 -32.68
CA GLY A 437 -0.16 15.81 -32.43
C GLY A 437 0.08 14.67 -31.43
N THR A 438 1.34 14.52 -31.02
CA THR A 438 1.75 13.58 -29.97
C THR A 438 1.26 14.07 -28.62
N LEU A 439 0.55 13.22 -27.89
CA LEU A 439 0.05 13.55 -26.55
C LEU A 439 1.21 13.61 -25.56
N THR A 440 1.31 14.71 -24.83
CA THR A 440 2.38 14.98 -23.87
C THR A 440 1.84 15.13 -22.44
N PRO A 441 2.71 15.08 -21.43
CA PRO A 441 2.35 15.37 -20.04
C PRO A 441 1.70 16.75 -19.82
N GLU A 442 1.93 17.71 -20.70
CA GLU A 442 1.42 19.08 -20.60
C GLU A 442 0.00 19.22 -21.14
N ASP A 443 -0.48 18.24 -21.90
CA ASP A 443 -1.78 18.30 -22.56
C ASP A 443 -2.94 18.12 -21.58
N TRP A 444 -4.01 18.87 -21.81
CA TRP A 444 -5.24 18.76 -21.05
C TRP A 444 -6.44 18.76 -21.98
N SER A 445 -7.42 17.92 -21.67
CA SER A 445 -8.73 18.03 -22.29
C SER A 445 -9.30 19.43 -22.04
N THR A 446 -9.78 20.05 -23.11
CA THR A 446 -10.39 21.39 -23.10
C THR A 446 -11.92 21.34 -22.99
N ILE A 447 -12.48 20.15 -22.76
CA ILE A 447 -13.94 19.98 -22.72
C ILE A 447 -14.57 20.84 -21.62
N THR A 448 -15.56 21.65 -22.00
CA THR A 448 -16.30 22.49 -21.07
C THR A 448 -17.42 21.70 -20.39
N ILE A 449 -17.97 22.23 -19.30
CA ILE A 449 -19.10 21.58 -18.63
C ILE A 449 -20.34 21.58 -19.53
N GLU A 450 -20.55 22.61 -20.33
CA GLU A 450 -21.65 22.72 -21.29
C GLU A 450 -21.54 21.66 -22.39
N GLN A 451 -20.34 21.48 -22.94
CA GLN A 451 -20.07 20.42 -23.93
C GLN A 451 -20.29 19.03 -23.33
N ALA A 452 -19.89 18.85 -22.08
CA ALA A 452 -20.04 17.58 -21.38
C ALA A 452 -21.52 17.26 -21.05
N ILE A 453 -22.33 18.27 -20.70
CA ILE A 453 -23.79 18.15 -20.52
C ILE A 453 -24.46 17.84 -21.86
N ALA A 454 -24.14 18.59 -22.91
CA ALA A 454 -24.76 18.46 -24.23
C ALA A 454 -24.38 17.14 -24.94
N GLY A 455 -23.18 16.63 -24.68
CA GLY A 455 -22.60 15.49 -25.39
C GLY A 455 -22.89 14.12 -24.77
N GLY A 456 -23.58 14.05 -23.63
CA GLY A 456 -24.00 12.80 -23.01
C GLY A 456 -22.89 12.07 -22.22
N ALA A 457 -22.99 10.74 -22.14
CA ALA A 457 -22.22 9.92 -21.19
C ALA A 457 -20.69 9.99 -21.39
N PHE A 458 -20.22 9.91 -22.64
CA PHE A 458 -18.79 9.92 -22.93
C PHE A 458 -18.14 11.29 -22.64
N PRO A 459 -18.66 12.42 -23.16
CA PRO A 459 -18.21 13.78 -22.76
C PRO A 459 -18.25 14.04 -21.25
N ALA A 460 -19.29 13.57 -20.55
CA ALA A 460 -19.36 13.65 -19.09
C ALA A 460 -18.23 12.85 -18.40
N TYR A 461 -17.92 11.65 -18.90
CA TYR A 461 -16.78 10.85 -18.44
C TYR A 461 -15.45 11.56 -18.68
N VAL A 462 -15.23 12.17 -19.86
CA VAL A 462 -14.02 12.95 -20.16
C VAL A 462 -13.86 14.09 -19.15
N LYS A 463 -14.93 14.83 -18.88
CA LYS A 463 -14.91 15.92 -17.90
C LYS A 463 -14.57 15.42 -16.49
N ALA A 464 -15.22 14.35 -16.04
CA ALA A 464 -15.00 13.77 -14.71
C ALA A 464 -13.55 13.29 -14.53
N LYS A 465 -12.98 12.60 -15.53
CA LYS A 465 -11.58 12.15 -15.49
C LYS A 465 -10.60 13.31 -15.50
N THR A 466 -10.87 14.33 -16.30
CA THR A 466 -10.03 15.53 -16.39
C THR A 466 -10.00 16.28 -15.06
N GLU A 467 -11.15 16.55 -14.45
CA GLU A 467 -11.22 17.30 -13.19
C GLU A 467 -10.68 16.51 -12.00
N ALA A 468 -10.92 15.19 -11.95
CA ALA A 468 -10.32 14.33 -10.93
C ALA A 468 -8.79 14.37 -11.01
N GLU A 469 -8.21 14.26 -12.21
CA GLU A 469 -6.76 14.34 -12.38
C GLU A 469 -6.19 15.73 -12.04
N ARG A 470 -6.86 16.82 -12.42
CA ARG A 470 -6.47 18.19 -12.01
C ARG A 470 -6.42 18.33 -10.50
N ALA A 471 -7.44 17.80 -9.82
CA ALA A 471 -7.53 17.84 -8.37
C ALA A 471 -6.39 17.06 -7.71
N VAL A 472 -6.04 15.88 -8.24
CA VAL A 472 -4.90 15.07 -7.78
C VAL A 472 -3.56 15.79 -7.96
N TRP A 473 -3.33 16.44 -9.11
CA TRP A 473 -2.13 17.25 -9.34
C TRP A 473 -2.05 18.44 -8.39
N LYS A 474 -3.15 19.20 -8.25
CA LYS A 474 -3.23 20.32 -7.32
C LYS A 474 -2.90 19.88 -5.89
N PHE A 475 -3.45 18.74 -5.45
CA PHE A 475 -3.13 18.17 -4.15
C PHE A 475 -1.63 17.86 -4.00
N SER A 476 -1.01 17.19 -4.97
CA SER A 476 0.44 16.91 -4.91
C SER A 476 1.30 18.18 -4.95
N GLU A 477 0.84 19.24 -5.61
CA GLU A 477 1.52 20.55 -5.60
C GLU A 477 1.45 21.23 -4.24
N GLU A 478 0.35 21.10 -3.51
CA GLU A 478 0.15 21.63 -2.16
C GLU A 478 0.87 20.75 -1.10
N HIS A 479 1.06 19.46 -1.39
CA HIS A 479 1.61 18.45 -0.49
C HIS A 479 2.91 17.82 -1.04
N LYS A 480 4.03 18.55 -0.92
CA LYS A 480 5.31 18.22 -1.59
C LYS A 480 5.97 16.90 -1.18
N ASN A 481 5.54 16.30 -0.06
CA ASN A 481 5.95 14.96 0.37
C ASN A 481 5.33 13.86 -0.48
N VAL A 482 4.22 14.12 -1.17
CA VAL A 482 3.53 13.14 -2.03
C VAL A 482 4.32 12.93 -3.32
N ASP A 483 4.88 11.74 -3.47
CA ASP A 483 5.53 11.27 -4.69
C ASP A 483 4.49 10.66 -5.65
N LEU A 484 3.86 11.55 -6.43
CA LEU A 484 2.77 11.22 -7.34
C LEU A 484 3.28 10.74 -8.71
N THR A 485 2.72 9.63 -9.20
CA THR A 485 2.81 9.17 -10.59
C THR A 485 1.40 9.01 -11.14
N VAL A 486 1.07 9.67 -12.25
CA VAL A 486 -0.23 9.57 -12.92
C VAL A 486 -0.07 8.82 -14.23
N LEU A 487 -0.88 7.79 -14.42
CA LEU A 487 -0.89 6.95 -15.61
C LEU A 487 -2.19 7.21 -16.37
N ASN A 488 -2.09 7.51 -17.67
CA ASN A 488 -3.21 7.85 -18.55
C ASN A 488 -3.39 6.76 -19.61
N PRO A 489 -3.97 5.60 -19.26
CA PRO A 489 -4.21 4.51 -20.20
C PRO A 489 -5.34 4.84 -21.19
N PRO A 490 -5.31 4.26 -22.41
CA PRO A 490 -6.40 4.34 -23.37
C PRO A 490 -7.41 3.23 -23.07
N TYR A 491 -8.17 2.77 -24.08
CA TYR A 491 -8.90 1.52 -23.93
C TYR A 491 -7.94 0.36 -23.61
N LEU A 492 -8.29 -0.40 -22.59
CA LEU A 492 -7.54 -1.58 -22.19
C LEU A 492 -8.15 -2.79 -22.87
N PHE A 493 -7.36 -3.64 -23.49
CA PHE A 493 -7.83 -4.91 -24.03
C PHE A 493 -6.90 -6.02 -23.57
N GLY A 494 -7.26 -7.27 -23.81
CA GLY A 494 -6.42 -8.43 -23.49
C GLY A 494 -7.11 -9.41 -22.56
N PRO A 495 -6.47 -10.53 -22.25
CA PRO A 495 -7.04 -11.55 -21.36
C PRO A 495 -7.24 -11.00 -19.95
N PHE A 496 -8.13 -11.63 -19.17
CA PHE A 496 -8.31 -11.35 -17.75
C PHE A 496 -7.15 -11.92 -16.92
N ALA A 497 -7.04 -11.47 -15.66
CA ALA A 497 -6.00 -11.99 -14.77
C ALA A 497 -6.20 -13.50 -14.51
N PRO A 498 -5.15 -14.25 -14.16
CA PRO A 498 -5.30 -15.64 -13.79
C PRO A 498 -6.34 -15.84 -12.70
N ASN A 499 -7.15 -16.89 -12.84
CA ASN A 499 -8.27 -17.23 -11.97
C ASN A 499 -9.37 -16.17 -11.86
N PHE A 500 -9.41 -15.16 -12.74
CA PHE A 500 -10.52 -14.19 -12.75
C PHE A 500 -11.85 -14.89 -12.97
N LYS A 501 -12.89 -14.45 -12.26
CA LYS A 501 -14.20 -15.09 -12.24
C LYS A 501 -15.31 -14.10 -12.47
N ILE A 502 -16.25 -14.50 -13.31
CA ILE A 502 -17.54 -13.83 -13.48
C ILE A 502 -18.60 -14.93 -13.38
N PRO A 503 -19.09 -15.25 -12.16
CA PRO A 503 -19.88 -16.47 -11.92
C PRO A 503 -21.24 -16.53 -12.61
N LYS A 504 -21.76 -15.38 -13.04
CA LYS A 504 -23.04 -15.23 -13.74
C LYS A 504 -22.88 -14.15 -14.81
N PRO A 505 -23.74 -14.09 -15.84
CA PRO A 505 -23.70 -13.00 -16.81
C PRO A 505 -23.67 -11.62 -16.14
N ASP A 506 -22.53 -10.95 -16.24
CA ASP A 506 -22.28 -9.58 -15.79
C ASP A 506 -21.42 -8.91 -16.86
N PHE A 507 -22.07 -8.34 -17.87
CA PHE A 507 -21.38 -7.73 -19.01
C PHE A 507 -20.57 -6.50 -18.62
N ALA A 508 -20.91 -5.81 -17.51
CA ALA A 508 -20.10 -4.71 -17.00
C ALA A 508 -18.75 -5.21 -16.46
N ALA A 509 -18.71 -6.42 -15.89
CA ALA A 509 -17.48 -7.05 -15.44
C ALA A 509 -16.54 -7.43 -16.60
N LEU A 510 -17.05 -7.55 -17.84
CA LEU A 510 -16.23 -7.74 -19.02
C LEU A 510 -15.46 -6.48 -19.44
N SER A 511 -15.83 -5.31 -18.90
CA SER A 511 -15.20 -4.03 -19.23
C SER A 511 -15.17 -3.82 -20.75
N THR A 512 -14.10 -3.23 -21.26
CA THR A 512 -13.79 -3.04 -22.68
C THR A 512 -13.72 -4.34 -23.49
N ASN A 513 -13.49 -5.50 -22.87
CA ASN A 513 -13.54 -6.77 -23.59
C ASN A 513 -14.95 -7.16 -24.05
N LEU A 514 -15.99 -6.46 -23.57
CA LEU A 514 -17.35 -6.60 -24.11
C LEU A 514 -17.39 -6.40 -25.63
N HIS A 515 -16.51 -5.57 -26.20
CA HIS A 515 -16.38 -5.40 -27.66
C HIS A 515 -15.96 -6.70 -28.38
N PHE A 516 -15.16 -7.56 -27.75
CA PHE A 516 -14.80 -8.87 -28.32
C PHE A 516 -15.93 -9.89 -28.18
N LEU A 517 -16.71 -9.85 -27.09
CA LEU A 517 -17.89 -10.71 -26.98
C LEU A 517 -18.90 -10.40 -28.09
N HIS A 518 -19.01 -9.11 -28.43
CA HIS A 518 -19.84 -8.65 -29.53
C HIS A 518 -19.47 -9.29 -30.86
N PHE A 519 -18.28 -9.85 -31.07
CA PHE A 519 -17.96 -10.57 -32.32
C PHE A 519 -18.90 -11.76 -32.59
N LEU A 520 -19.57 -12.28 -31.56
CA LEU A 520 -20.56 -13.36 -31.66
C LEU A 520 -21.97 -12.89 -32.08
N GLN A 521 -22.24 -11.58 -32.13
CA GLN A 521 -23.58 -11.03 -32.44
C GLN A 521 -23.71 -10.65 -33.91
N LYS A 522 -24.48 -11.33 -34.76
CA LYS A 522 -24.43 -11.04 -36.22
C LYS A 522 -24.90 -9.64 -36.64
N GLU A 523 -25.87 -9.03 -35.96
CA GLU A 523 -26.53 -7.78 -36.36
C GLU A 523 -26.49 -6.70 -35.28
N GLY A 524 -26.70 -5.43 -35.66
CA GLY A 524 -26.92 -4.33 -34.71
C GLY A 524 -25.68 -3.85 -33.95
N ARG A 525 -24.48 -3.98 -34.53
CA ARG A 525 -23.22 -3.63 -33.86
C ARG A 525 -22.78 -2.18 -34.07
N TRP A 526 -22.19 -1.64 -33.01
CA TRP A 526 -21.38 -0.44 -33.01
C TRP A 526 -19.91 -0.81 -32.78
N TYR A 527 -19.00 -0.26 -33.60
CA TYR A 527 -17.56 -0.38 -33.39
C TYR A 527 -17.05 0.95 -32.84
N PRO A 528 -16.45 0.99 -31.64
CA PRO A 528 -15.95 2.24 -31.09
C PRO A 528 -14.88 2.83 -32.00
N GLY A 529 -14.92 4.14 -32.16
CA GLY A 529 -13.75 4.89 -32.63
C GLY A 529 -12.58 4.62 -31.69
N SER A 530 -11.45 4.18 -32.25
CA SER A 530 -10.27 3.85 -31.47
C SER A 530 -9.60 5.14 -30.97
N PHE A 531 -9.65 5.42 -29.67
CA PHE A 531 -8.70 6.32 -29.01
C PHE A 531 -7.43 5.55 -28.67
N GLY A 532 -6.92 4.75 -29.62
CA GLY A 532 -5.86 3.76 -29.37
C GLY A 532 -6.26 2.66 -28.39
N GLY A 533 -5.40 1.65 -28.28
CA GLY A 533 -5.55 0.55 -27.32
C GLY A 533 -4.23 0.22 -26.64
N ALA A 534 -4.31 -0.43 -25.49
CA ALA A 534 -3.16 -1.02 -24.81
C ALA A 534 -3.55 -2.35 -24.19
N ASP A 535 -2.61 -3.29 -24.14
CA ASP A 535 -2.82 -4.54 -23.42
C ASP A 535 -2.88 -4.28 -21.91
N VAL A 536 -3.90 -4.81 -21.25
CA VAL A 536 -4.11 -4.66 -19.80
C VAL A 536 -2.91 -5.18 -19.00
N ARG A 537 -2.20 -6.21 -19.51
CA ARG A 537 -1.01 -6.78 -18.86
C ARG A 537 0.16 -5.81 -18.90
N ASP A 538 0.32 -5.10 -20.02
CA ASP A 538 1.37 -4.07 -20.17
C ASP A 538 1.08 -2.88 -19.28
N VAL A 539 -0.18 -2.41 -19.26
CA VAL A 539 -0.58 -1.29 -18.40
C VAL A 539 -0.41 -1.66 -16.93
N ALA A 540 -0.77 -2.88 -16.51
CA ALA A 540 -0.48 -3.37 -15.16
C ALA A 540 1.03 -3.41 -14.86
N ALA A 541 1.86 -3.86 -15.81
CA ALA A 541 3.31 -3.86 -15.64
C ALA A 541 3.89 -2.44 -15.47
N ILE A 542 3.34 -1.45 -16.17
CA ILE A 542 3.69 -0.03 -16.03
C ILE A 542 3.31 0.50 -14.63
N HIS A 543 2.14 0.14 -14.10
CA HIS A 543 1.75 0.47 -12.72
C HIS A 543 2.72 -0.11 -11.70
N VAL A 544 3.09 -1.38 -11.88
CA VAL A 544 4.03 -2.08 -11.01
C VAL A 544 5.43 -1.47 -11.10
N GLY A 545 5.90 -1.14 -12.30
CA GLY A 545 7.20 -0.47 -12.52
C GLY A 545 7.26 0.91 -11.86
N ALA A 546 6.17 1.67 -11.90
CA ALA A 546 6.05 2.99 -11.28
C ALA A 546 6.31 2.98 -9.75
N LEU A 547 6.11 1.85 -9.06
CA LEU A 547 6.46 1.70 -7.63
C LEU A 547 7.93 1.94 -7.32
N THR A 548 8.80 1.75 -8.32
CA THR A 548 10.26 1.93 -8.20
C THR A 548 10.77 3.16 -8.95
N SER A 549 9.85 3.98 -9.47
CA SER A 549 10.19 5.22 -10.16
C SER A 549 11.02 6.14 -9.28
N ARG A 550 11.96 6.85 -9.91
CA ARG A 550 12.75 7.88 -9.23
C ARG A 550 11.83 9.04 -8.81
N PRO A 551 12.20 9.82 -7.77
CA PRO A 551 11.42 10.98 -7.37
C PRO A 551 11.29 12.00 -8.51
N ALA A 552 10.18 12.75 -8.53
CA ALA A 552 9.93 13.77 -9.54
C ALA A 552 11.04 14.85 -9.63
N SER A 553 11.81 15.08 -8.56
CA SER A 553 12.97 15.96 -8.58
C SER A 553 14.12 15.50 -9.49
N GLU A 554 14.17 14.21 -9.84
CA GLU A 554 15.23 13.62 -10.66
C GLU A 554 14.78 13.34 -12.09
N VAL A 555 13.53 12.94 -12.25
CA VAL A 555 12.98 12.59 -13.57
C VAL A 555 12.02 13.64 -14.11
N GLY A 556 11.64 14.65 -13.34
CA GLY A 556 10.57 15.59 -13.69
C GLY A 556 9.17 15.02 -13.41
N PRO A 557 8.10 15.74 -13.81
CA PRO A 557 6.71 15.32 -13.60
C PRO A 557 6.42 13.93 -14.16
N LYS A 558 5.75 13.09 -13.38
CA LYS A 558 5.46 11.69 -13.69
C LYS A 558 4.01 11.51 -14.17
N ARG A 559 3.59 12.30 -15.16
CA ARG A 559 2.32 12.15 -15.87
C ARG A 559 2.58 11.41 -17.18
N LEU A 560 1.97 10.23 -17.37
CA LEU A 560 2.37 9.30 -18.43
C LEU A 560 1.17 8.89 -19.28
N PRO A 561 0.96 9.54 -20.45
CA PRO A 561 0.15 8.99 -21.54
C PRO A 561 0.69 7.62 -21.97
N ILE A 562 -0.17 6.62 -22.00
CA ILE A 562 0.17 5.25 -22.40
C ILE A 562 -0.64 4.88 -23.64
N ALA A 563 -0.02 4.18 -24.59
CA ALA A 563 -0.69 3.54 -25.70
C ALA A 563 0.20 2.42 -26.25
N ALA A 564 -0.38 1.39 -26.86
CA ALA A 564 0.42 0.43 -27.60
C ALA A 564 1.08 1.11 -28.82
N PRO A 565 2.28 0.69 -29.24
CA PRO A 565 2.95 1.24 -30.41
C PRO A 565 2.37 0.76 -31.75
N TYR A 566 1.27 0.00 -31.72
CA TYR A 566 0.68 -0.70 -32.85
C TYR A 566 -0.64 -0.08 -33.27
N ASP A 567 -0.93 -0.15 -34.57
CA ASP A 567 -2.26 0.11 -35.09
C ASP A 567 -3.20 -1.05 -34.72
N PHE A 568 -4.40 -0.73 -34.26
CA PHE A 568 -5.47 -1.67 -33.99
C PHE A 568 -6.69 -1.41 -34.88
N ASN A 569 -7.08 -2.39 -35.69
CA ASN A 569 -8.24 -2.30 -36.57
C ASN A 569 -9.26 -3.40 -36.27
N TRP A 570 -10.53 -3.04 -36.10
CA TRP A 570 -11.60 -3.98 -35.76
C TRP A 570 -11.87 -5.04 -36.84
N LYS A 571 -11.81 -4.66 -38.12
CA LYS A 571 -12.02 -5.59 -39.25
C LYS A 571 -10.89 -6.61 -39.35
N GLU A 572 -9.65 -6.20 -39.11
CA GLU A 572 -8.52 -7.12 -39.01
C GLU A 572 -8.58 -8.00 -37.76
N ALA A 573 -9.07 -7.47 -36.62
CA ALA A 573 -9.26 -8.26 -35.41
C ALA A 573 -10.30 -9.38 -35.58
N VAL A 574 -11.45 -9.10 -36.19
CA VAL A 574 -12.46 -10.12 -36.51
C VAL A 574 -11.88 -11.17 -37.46
N ARG A 575 -11.18 -10.74 -38.52
CA ARG A 575 -10.55 -11.67 -39.47
C ARG A 575 -9.57 -12.60 -38.76
N PHE A 576 -8.68 -12.03 -37.94
CA PHE A 576 -7.68 -12.79 -37.21
C PHE A 576 -8.32 -13.77 -36.21
N VAL A 577 -9.34 -13.35 -35.47
CA VAL A 577 -10.09 -14.25 -34.56
C VAL A 577 -10.76 -15.39 -35.33
N ARG A 578 -11.34 -15.12 -36.51
CA ARG A 578 -11.96 -16.15 -37.35
C ARG A 578 -10.95 -17.15 -37.92
N GLU A 579 -9.74 -16.69 -38.24
CA GLU A 579 -8.64 -17.56 -38.66
C GLU A 579 -8.14 -18.45 -37.51
N ALA A 580 -8.09 -17.92 -36.29
CA ALA A 580 -7.70 -18.66 -35.09
C ALA A 580 -8.78 -19.65 -34.61
N HIS A 581 -10.06 -19.32 -34.84
CA HIS A 581 -11.23 -20.12 -34.43
C HIS A 581 -12.14 -20.47 -35.62
N PRO A 582 -11.67 -21.31 -36.57
CA PRO A 582 -12.47 -21.68 -37.74
C PRO A 582 -13.78 -22.38 -37.38
N GLU A 583 -13.84 -23.07 -36.24
CA GLU A 583 -15.05 -23.71 -35.71
C GLU A 583 -16.16 -22.73 -35.31
N LEU A 584 -15.81 -21.45 -35.12
CA LEU A 584 -16.76 -20.39 -34.79
C LEU A 584 -17.16 -19.55 -36.01
N ALA A 585 -16.72 -19.90 -37.22
CA ALA A 585 -16.93 -19.11 -38.43
C ALA A 585 -18.42 -18.75 -38.69
N ASP A 586 -19.34 -19.64 -38.33
CA ASP A 586 -20.79 -19.42 -38.49
C ASP A 586 -21.41 -18.59 -37.35
N ARG A 587 -20.73 -18.45 -36.22
CA ARG A 587 -21.15 -17.62 -35.07
C ARG A 587 -20.54 -16.23 -35.13
N LEU A 588 -19.32 -16.12 -35.67
CA LEU A 588 -18.60 -14.87 -35.79
C LEU A 588 -19.22 -13.98 -36.86
N VAL A 589 -19.03 -12.68 -36.65
CA VAL A 589 -19.37 -11.65 -37.63
C VAL A 589 -18.53 -11.75 -38.89
N ASP A 590 -19.12 -11.29 -39.99
CA ASP A 590 -18.41 -11.04 -41.24
C ASP A 590 -17.35 -9.93 -41.06
N PRO A 591 -16.05 -10.22 -41.25
CA PRO A 591 -14.99 -9.22 -41.13
C PRO A 591 -15.21 -7.96 -41.98
N SER A 592 -15.95 -8.04 -43.09
CA SER A 592 -16.21 -6.91 -43.98
C SER A 592 -17.10 -5.82 -43.36
N THR A 593 -17.77 -6.10 -42.24
CA THR A 593 -18.65 -5.12 -41.58
C THR A 593 -17.92 -4.17 -40.64
N GLY A 594 -16.64 -4.41 -40.35
CA GLY A 594 -15.85 -3.52 -39.50
C GLY A 594 -15.45 -2.24 -40.25
N PRO A 595 -15.49 -1.06 -39.60
CA PRO A 595 -15.06 0.20 -40.21
C PRO A 595 -13.54 0.24 -40.43
N ASP A 596 -13.12 0.92 -41.50
CA ASP A 596 -11.72 1.28 -41.73
C ASP A 596 -11.45 2.62 -41.00
N PHE A 597 -10.75 2.57 -39.85
CA PHE A 597 -10.45 3.75 -39.05
C PHE A 597 -9.12 4.41 -39.46
N PRO A 598 -9.07 5.75 -39.58
CA PRO A 598 -7.85 6.45 -40.04
C PRO A 598 -6.79 6.69 -38.95
N TYR A 599 -7.12 6.49 -37.66
CA TYR A 599 -6.22 6.77 -36.52
C TYR A 599 -6.27 5.65 -35.48
N ASP A 600 -5.60 4.54 -35.77
CA ASP A 600 -5.63 3.35 -34.90
C ASP A 600 -4.49 3.31 -33.88
N LYS A 601 -3.50 4.19 -34.03
CA LYS A 601 -2.39 4.40 -33.10
C LYS A 601 -2.45 5.79 -32.49
N LEU A 602 -2.46 5.84 -31.16
CA LEU A 602 -2.25 7.09 -30.45
C LEU A 602 -0.75 7.42 -30.34
N PRO A 603 -0.33 8.60 -30.81
CA PRO A 603 1.05 9.05 -30.61
C PRO A 603 1.24 9.48 -29.16
N VAL A 604 2.08 8.75 -28.43
CA VAL A 604 2.52 9.08 -27.06
C VAL A 604 4.04 8.91 -26.94
N ASP A 605 4.66 9.56 -25.96
CA ASP A 605 6.08 9.39 -25.68
C ASP A 605 6.36 8.10 -24.87
N LEU A 606 6.53 6.98 -25.58
CA LEU A 606 6.83 5.69 -24.96
C LEU A 606 8.21 5.64 -24.29
N LYS A 607 9.16 6.46 -24.73
CA LYS A 607 10.49 6.54 -24.06
C LYS A 607 10.34 7.13 -22.68
N ARG A 608 9.43 8.10 -22.52
CA ARG A 608 9.13 8.67 -21.21
C ARG A 608 8.51 7.64 -20.26
N VAL A 609 7.59 6.80 -20.75
CA VAL A 609 7.03 5.68 -19.98
C VAL A 609 8.14 4.73 -19.50
N GLN A 610 9.05 4.36 -20.41
CA GLN A 610 10.19 3.50 -20.10
C GLN A 610 11.14 4.15 -19.08
N GLU A 611 11.48 5.42 -19.25
CA GLU A 611 12.40 6.13 -18.35
C GLU A 611 11.90 6.17 -16.90
N VAL A 612 10.58 6.38 -16.71
CA VAL A 612 9.98 6.54 -15.39
C VAL A 612 9.68 5.18 -14.74
N THR A 613 9.21 4.20 -15.51
CA THR A 613 8.67 2.93 -14.97
C THR A 613 9.58 1.73 -15.21
N GLY A 614 10.56 1.83 -16.10
CA GLY A 614 11.39 0.71 -16.56
C GLY A 614 10.68 -0.26 -17.50
N PHE A 615 9.46 0.05 -17.96
CA PHE A 615 8.76 -0.79 -18.94
C PHE A 615 9.31 -0.56 -20.34
N GLU A 616 10.03 -1.56 -20.86
CA GLU A 616 10.71 -1.47 -22.16
C GLU A 616 9.72 -1.35 -23.33
N VAL A 617 9.97 -0.43 -24.26
CA VAL A 617 9.12 -0.25 -25.46
C VAL A 617 8.99 -1.52 -26.30
N GLY A 618 10.00 -2.39 -26.29
CA GLY A 618 9.95 -3.69 -26.98
C GLY A 618 9.10 -4.76 -26.27
N SER A 619 8.58 -4.51 -25.07
CA SER A 619 7.83 -5.51 -24.28
C SER A 619 6.32 -5.46 -24.47
N TYR A 620 5.80 -4.43 -25.15
CA TYR A 620 4.37 -4.29 -25.43
C TYR A 620 3.85 -5.51 -26.19
N LYS A 621 2.69 -6.03 -25.77
CA LYS A 621 1.99 -7.10 -26.48
C LYS A 621 1.48 -6.60 -27.82
N THR A 622 1.56 -7.48 -28.81
CA THR A 622 1.02 -7.16 -30.12
C THR A 622 -0.49 -7.08 -30.04
N TRP A 623 -1.10 -6.25 -30.89
CA TRP A 623 -2.55 -6.14 -30.96
C TRP A 623 -3.23 -7.50 -31.23
N ARG A 624 -2.55 -8.42 -31.93
CA ARG A 624 -3.03 -9.79 -32.19
C ARG A 624 -3.11 -10.62 -30.92
N ASP A 625 -2.04 -10.63 -30.12
CA ASP A 625 -2.02 -11.34 -28.83
C ASP A 625 -3.06 -10.77 -27.86
N THR A 626 -3.26 -9.45 -27.90
CA THR A 626 -4.27 -8.75 -27.10
C THR A 626 -5.68 -9.13 -27.55
N ALA A 627 -5.97 -9.06 -28.86
CA ALA A 627 -7.29 -9.36 -29.40
C ALA A 627 -7.70 -10.81 -29.21
N LEU A 628 -6.78 -11.75 -29.50
CA LEU A 628 -7.06 -13.18 -29.37
C LEU A 628 -7.28 -13.56 -27.90
N GLY A 629 -6.38 -13.13 -27.00
CA GLY A 629 -6.53 -13.43 -25.57
C GLY A 629 -7.80 -12.81 -24.96
N ALA A 630 -8.19 -11.61 -25.39
CA ALA A 630 -9.45 -11.01 -24.98
C ALA A 630 -10.67 -11.82 -25.46
N PHE A 631 -10.67 -12.22 -26.74
CA PHE A 631 -11.76 -13.00 -27.32
C PHE A 631 -11.90 -14.39 -26.69
N GLU A 632 -10.79 -15.10 -26.48
CA GLU A 632 -10.78 -16.43 -25.88
C GLU A 632 -11.37 -16.43 -24.46
N ASP A 633 -11.04 -15.43 -23.64
CA ASP A 633 -11.57 -15.35 -22.28
C ASP A 633 -13.06 -14.97 -22.24
N VAL A 634 -13.52 -14.04 -23.08
CA VAL A 634 -14.97 -13.72 -23.12
C VAL A 634 -15.78 -14.88 -23.67
N LEU A 635 -15.24 -15.62 -24.64
CA LEU A 635 -15.85 -16.85 -25.14
C LEU A 635 -15.92 -17.91 -24.04
N LYS A 636 -14.85 -18.07 -23.24
CA LYS A 636 -14.83 -18.98 -22.10
C LYS A 636 -15.88 -18.62 -21.06
N PHE A 637 -16.06 -17.34 -20.72
CA PHE A 637 -17.13 -16.92 -19.81
C PHE A 637 -18.52 -17.17 -20.38
N GLU A 638 -18.74 -16.87 -21.66
CA GLU A 638 -20.01 -17.17 -22.36
C GLU A 638 -20.35 -18.66 -22.27
N GLN A 639 -19.41 -19.53 -22.64
CA GLN A 639 -19.58 -20.97 -22.56
C GLN A 639 -19.85 -21.46 -21.14
N GLN A 640 -19.16 -20.91 -20.14
CA GLN A 640 -19.39 -21.22 -18.73
C GLN A 640 -20.81 -20.83 -18.28
N TRP A 641 -21.29 -19.64 -18.66
CA TRP A 641 -22.64 -19.19 -18.32
C TRP A 641 -23.71 -20.06 -18.97
N VAL A 642 -23.53 -20.41 -20.24
CA VAL A 642 -24.44 -21.32 -20.97
C VAL A 642 -24.45 -22.71 -20.33
N ALA A 643 -23.28 -23.26 -19.99
CA ALA A 643 -23.17 -24.56 -19.32
C ALA A 643 -23.85 -24.59 -17.94
N GLN A 644 -23.93 -23.45 -17.25
CA GLN A 644 -24.65 -23.26 -15.99
C GLN A 644 -26.17 -23.03 -16.18
N GLY A 645 -26.67 -23.08 -17.42
CA GLY A 645 -28.09 -22.89 -17.74
C GLY A 645 -28.54 -21.43 -17.83
N ASN A 646 -27.60 -20.46 -17.88
CA ASN A 646 -27.96 -19.06 -18.09
C ASN A 646 -28.21 -18.79 -19.58
N LYS A 647 -29.19 -17.93 -19.87
CA LYS A 647 -29.36 -17.34 -21.20
C LYS A 647 -28.38 -16.19 -21.36
N VAL A 648 -27.56 -16.21 -22.42
CA VAL A 648 -26.62 -15.13 -22.74
C VAL A 648 -27.17 -14.33 -23.92
N GLU A 649 -27.81 -13.21 -23.62
CA GLU A 649 -28.22 -12.22 -24.61
C GLU A 649 -27.20 -11.08 -24.58
N ILE A 650 -26.43 -10.93 -25.66
CA ILE A 650 -25.42 -9.87 -25.75
C ILE A 650 -26.16 -8.53 -25.79
N PRO A 651 -25.91 -7.62 -24.84
CA PRO A 651 -26.64 -6.36 -24.74
C PRO A 651 -26.11 -5.33 -25.74
N ASP A 652 -26.85 -4.23 -25.94
CA ASP A 652 -26.33 -3.09 -26.70
C ASP A 652 -25.15 -2.44 -25.96
N LEU A 653 -24.08 -2.08 -26.69
CA LEU A 653 -22.92 -1.37 -26.14
C LEU A 653 -23.31 -0.01 -25.55
N ALA A 654 -24.32 0.66 -26.10
CA ALA A 654 -24.79 1.96 -25.61
C ALA A 654 -25.27 1.91 -24.14
N ASP A 655 -25.78 0.75 -23.68
CA ASP A 655 -26.20 0.55 -22.30
C ASP A 655 -25.03 0.57 -21.31
N TYR A 656 -23.81 0.34 -21.82
CA TYR A 656 -22.56 0.29 -21.05
C TYR A 656 -21.70 1.54 -21.25
N GLY A 657 -22.25 2.59 -21.85
CA GLY A 657 -21.60 3.89 -22.01
C GLY A 657 -20.56 3.95 -23.12
N PHE A 658 -20.65 3.02 -24.07
CA PHE A 658 -19.87 2.97 -25.30
C PHE A 658 -20.56 3.77 -26.40
#